data_AF-L0MLS9-F1
#
_entry.id   AF-L0MLS9-F1
#
_cell.length_a   1.000
_cell.length_b   1.000
_cell.length_c   1.000
_cell.angle_alpha   90.00
_cell.angle_beta   90.00
_cell.angle_gamma   90.00
#
_symmetry.space_group_name_H-M   'P 1'
#
loop_
_entity.id
_entity.type
_entity.pdbx_description
1 polymer ?
#
loop_
_entity_poly.entity_id
_entity_poly.type
_entity_poly.pdbx_seq_one_letter_code
_entity_poly.pdbx_strand_id
1 'polypeptide(L)'
;MSKKIKKIDKLSIIFNAADKRRTRRKMFSRMNEGLNRRMTVISYFDEMTAAEIYLNHKRIKVNGYFSNLPLIQKKNEIEGFYTNIVPPTTLDKSISYILASIMENINELNFFLEKEKEITWLVLNSDYAKAKEIANEIYIRFGHSIWHYTLNSTIADLEDDYESKKELLDTVYDSKNEYFKYIIRNVSSRHDKTGAFLQNIDSFKGSLETLPKNISEHLIYKLTPLDYNYEYDFEIIMNEEKNTCIIDAYKSLVKYLLHRTHHNYNEMEALPSRIVSFLSKNTDCPISKQLSKAYNNNSIWDINEEDYEILDNYTLGNYEAVCENIDQWPELLSIFPFYEIYTKSLVRTNKNFTNAGPNLIDVSQALSSIYKKDRDYVKSYNHLLSLCFSFEDLPWFVSLSLLVLQEDRFSEGVNNIKAVHNLISPLDSPQKSIYLNERQASDLINSALTRNPNSSSLELYRKIRNNEIINDDALRDKLRRDKYNAMIYMRKKDYPAAIALLSSTSCEIDRLTENEYSELLGKCYLFSASIADAVKFAMNKIIKNRSLIPLFNVTEICDRIKEEINALNDIHVPNFLSIYTRYIGDEFKPILRYGLENFFIKNNLKSLDELFLKKDLFNKEQLNYFLEFVCVPDLMKLTLLFYGTKKTETNRIKICSYLMENNKSEAISEELKTLAKSQVLNIASKQVDHSKIFADTSKLKTQDNSGLNELYNQFLNLKAKDYSDNEVEMFLKNLVEVVLKPKEKFDESLILKDFSGVYVIGQSNNEKNDLFEKLLIRIRDEFVFGTNGLNINLSTRIRHGHFPSTLRKSLLEENLITTQIKSNSEFKANEYWMSNLKFNSEVDYENANNAFKNFSKEFESIISEANVEWFQVKVFNESFNKLIDSELKSKRHALFDFSLSVVELYYIQTVYASYNSYSDFIRTIIEWFWKKTDYNLINIRGKINTTLRMRVFDAIKSLQQGIHEIIKDETVTHEFNNAIGRCKESMNVNIETISSWFMRSEQSEIAPYDFDTLIEISRRAADITVKSFMPVVPKLKGRTLSSFVDVLYMMFENAKTKSLLKKDEVNINISLLHLDNDNVELTISNSCKEISDIEQENINLDEYRQKYLSYINYLTFAQGEGNTGLIKIAKILNQDLDLNHTMKIGYTSKDTFEIKFTFYDFSKVTDNAYIDC
;
A
#
# COMPACT_ATOMS: atom_id res chain seq x y z
N MET A 1 -3.79 58.98 41.08
CA MET A 1 -2.52 58.24 40.89
C MET A 1 -2.78 57.03 39.99
N SER A 2 -3.12 57.18 38.71
CA SER A 2 -2.24 57.31 37.54
C SER A 2 -1.15 56.23 37.40
N LYS A 3 -1.41 55.30 36.48
CA LYS A 3 -0.45 54.57 35.62
C LYS A 3 0.66 53.76 36.31
N LYS A 4 0.35 52.51 36.68
CA LYS A 4 1.30 51.36 36.63
C LYS A 4 0.56 50.05 36.95
N ILE A 5 -0.19 49.51 35.99
CA ILE A 5 -0.63 48.11 36.01
C ILE A 5 0.00 47.39 34.81
N LYS A 6 0.94 46.51 35.15
CA LYS A 6 1.37 45.26 34.49
C LYS A 6 1.28 45.20 32.96
N LYS A 7 2.41 45.46 32.28
CA LYS A 7 2.82 44.62 31.14
C LYS A 7 3.28 43.30 31.73
N ILE A 8 2.43 42.27 31.69
CA ILE A 8 2.90 40.89 31.80
C ILE A 8 3.89 40.71 30.64
N ASP A 9 5.12 40.38 30.98
CA ASP A 9 6.24 40.29 30.05
C ASP A 9 5.92 39.22 29.00
N LYS A 10 5.66 39.59 27.74
CA LYS A 10 5.30 38.66 26.63
C LYS A 10 6.33 37.51 26.48
N LEU A 11 7.52 37.71 27.02
CA LEU A 11 8.66 36.78 27.11
C LEU A 11 8.45 35.58 28.04
N SER A 12 7.75 35.73 29.17
CA SER A 12 7.62 34.65 30.17
C SER A 12 6.73 33.51 29.72
N ILE A 13 6.06 33.67 28.58
CA ILE A 13 5.13 32.71 27.98
C ILE A 13 5.88 31.72 27.09
N ILE A 14 7.10 32.07 26.65
CA ILE A 14 7.84 31.35 25.59
C ILE A 14 9.22 30.87 26.06
N PHE A 15 9.93 31.63 26.91
CA PHE A 15 11.29 31.28 27.36
C PHE A 15 11.52 31.56 28.87
N ASN A 16 12.44 30.82 29.49
CA ASN A 16 12.74 30.90 30.92
C ASN A 16 13.60 32.13 31.28
N ALA A 17 13.72 32.45 32.58
CA ALA A 17 14.43 33.64 33.05
C ALA A 17 15.95 33.65 32.76
N ALA A 18 16.57 32.48 32.59
CA ALA A 18 17.99 32.34 32.25
C ALA A 18 18.31 32.74 30.79
N ASP A 19 17.37 32.51 29.86
CA ASP A 19 17.51 32.86 28.43
C ASP A 19 17.51 34.37 28.18
N LYS A 20 17.14 35.17 29.20
CA LYS A 20 16.96 36.63 29.12
C LYS A 20 18.27 37.44 29.11
N ARG A 21 19.43 36.83 29.39
CA ARG A 21 20.67 37.58 29.77
C ARG A 21 21.70 37.85 28.68
N ARG A 22 21.44 37.54 27.41
CA ARG A 22 22.24 38.07 26.29
C ARG A 22 21.31 38.62 25.23
N THR A 23 21.36 39.92 25.00
CA THR A 23 20.88 40.53 23.76
C THR A 23 21.28 42.00 23.80
N ARG A 24 21.96 42.50 22.76
CA ARG A 24 21.45 43.65 21.98
C ARG A 24 22.40 44.38 21.01
N ARG A 25 23.73 44.21 20.97
CA ARG A 25 24.55 45.16 20.17
C ARG A 25 25.55 44.58 19.17
N LYS A 26 26.26 43.49 19.48
CA LYS A 26 27.43 43.05 18.67
C LYS A 26 27.12 42.50 17.27
N MET A 27 25.95 41.88 17.05
CA MET A 27 25.68 41.24 15.75
C MET A 27 25.17 42.23 14.70
N PHE A 28 24.14 43.03 14.99
CA PHE A 28 23.66 44.03 14.04
C PHE A 28 24.71 45.12 13.73
N SER A 29 25.67 45.35 14.63
CA SER A 29 26.84 46.18 14.30
C SER A 29 27.79 45.50 13.31
N ARG A 30 27.98 44.17 13.39
CA ARG A 30 28.75 43.36 12.41
C ARG A 30 28.04 43.20 11.07
N MET A 31 26.71 43.20 11.03
CA MET A 31 25.93 43.13 9.78
C MET A 31 26.13 44.34 8.86
N ASN A 32 26.58 45.48 9.43
CA ASN A 32 26.94 46.68 8.67
C ASN A 32 28.39 46.65 8.12
N GLU A 33 29.16 45.57 8.36
CA GLU A 33 30.57 45.43 7.94
C GLU A 33 30.75 44.87 6.51
N GLY A 34 29.71 44.88 5.66
CA GLY A 34 29.84 44.57 4.22
C GLY A 34 29.84 43.09 3.83
N LEU A 35 29.28 42.20 4.66
CA LEU A 35 29.11 40.77 4.32
C LEU A 35 28.04 40.56 3.22
N ASN A 36 28.22 39.52 2.40
CA ASN A 36 27.21 39.06 1.43
C ASN A 36 25.91 38.65 2.17
N ARG A 37 24.75 39.09 1.67
CA ARG A 37 23.39 38.80 2.21
C ARG A 37 23.22 37.38 2.71
N ARG A 38 23.66 36.38 1.93
CA ARG A 38 23.52 34.96 2.31
C ARG A 38 24.33 34.62 3.56
N MET A 39 25.58 35.09 3.66
CA MET A 39 26.42 34.85 4.84
C MET A 39 25.86 35.56 6.09
N THR A 40 25.26 36.73 5.92
CA THR A 40 24.59 37.47 7.01
C THR A 40 23.39 36.71 7.56
N VAL A 41 22.57 36.12 6.69
CA VAL A 41 21.43 35.28 7.10
C VAL A 41 21.93 34.00 7.78
N ILE A 42 22.97 33.36 7.24
CA ILE A 42 23.56 32.14 7.84
C ILE A 42 24.09 32.41 9.25
N SER A 43 24.97 33.41 9.41
CA SER A 43 25.53 33.80 10.72
C SER A 43 24.42 34.12 11.74
N TYR A 44 23.32 34.74 11.31
CA TYR A 44 22.17 35.01 12.16
C TYR A 44 21.59 33.75 12.81
N PHE A 45 21.27 32.75 12.00
CA PHE A 45 20.62 31.53 12.47
C PHE A 45 21.60 30.59 13.19
N ASP A 46 22.89 30.64 12.85
CA ASP A 46 23.94 29.86 13.51
C ASP A 46 24.25 30.40 14.91
N GLU A 47 24.52 31.70 15.04
CA GLU A 47 25.01 32.30 16.29
C GLU A 47 23.91 32.57 17.32
N MET A 48 22.67 32.80 16.89
CA MET A 48 21.58 33.14 17.81
C MET A 48 20.91 31.92 18.43
N THR A 49 20.53 32.04 19.70
CA THR A 49 19.65 31.07 20.37
C THR A 49 18.20 31.21 19.88
N ALA A 50 17.37 30.18 20.11
CA ALA A 50 15.95 30.20 19.76
C ALA A 50 15.20 31.41 20.35
N ALA A 51 15.51 31.79 21.59
CA ALA A 51 14.96 32.98 22.24
C ALA A 51 15.38 34.28 21.55
N GLU A 52 16.65 34.39 21.16
CA GLU A 52 17.17 35.56 20.45
C GLU A 52 16.58 35.66 19.04
N ILE A 53 16.33 34.52 18.38
CA ILE A 53 15.63 34.46 17.10
C ILE A 53 14.24 35.06 17.21
N TYR A 54 13.46 34.58 18.18
CA TYR A 54 12.11 35.07 18.41
C TYR A 54 12.08 36.58 18.73
N LEU A 55 12.99 37.05 19.59
CA LEU A 55 13.00 38.44 20.06
C LEU A 55 13.47 39.46 19.03
N ASN A 56 14.39 39.06 18.15
CA ASN A 56 14.94 39.97 17.15
C ASN A 56 14.16 39.96 15.83
N HIS A 57 13.13 39.12 15.68
CA HIS A 57 12.36 38.99 14.45
C HIS A 57 11.80 40.33 13.91
N LYS A 58 11.28 41.21 14.78
CA LYS A 58 10.86 42.57 14.39
C LYS A 58 11.96 43.40 13.72
N ARG A 59 13.20 43.26 14.20
CA ARG A 59 14.36 44.00 13.67
C ARG A 59 14.82 43.43 12.34
N ILE A 60 14.72 42.11 12.19
CA ILE A 60 15.03 41.39 10.96
C ILE A 60 14.08 41.78 9.84
N LYS A 61 12.77 41.86 10.12
CA LYS A 61 11.75 42.24 9.13
C LYS A 61 12.02 43.59 8.45
N VAL A 62 12.60 44.54 9.18
CA VAL A 62 12.94 45.87 8.67
C VAL A 62 14.34 45.91 8.02
N ASN A 63 15.14 44.86 8.18
CA ASN A 63 16.49 44.77 7.66
C ASN A 63 16.50 44.27 6.20
N GLY A 64 17.14 45.02 5.30
CA GLY A 64 17.21 44.70 3.87
C GLY A 64 17.82 43.34 3.54
N TYR A 65 18.66 42.76 4.41
CA TYR A 65 19.21 41.42 4.19
C TYR A 65 18.15 40.31 4.32
N PHE A 66 17.05 40.54 5.04
CA PHE A 66 16.05 39.52 5.37
C PHE A 66 14.67 39.81 4.75
N SER A 67 14.51 40.92 4.04
CA SER A 67 13.23 41.37 3.46
C SER A 67 12.59 40.39 2.46
N ASN A 68 13.36 39.44 1.90
CA ASN A 68 12.88 38.47 0.90
C ASN A 68 12.60 37.08 1.50
N LEU A 69 12.60 36.95 2.84
CA LEU A 69 12.27 35.67 3.46
C LEU A 69 10.76 35.38 3.36
N PRO A 70 10.35 34.14 3.02
CA PRO A 70 8.94 33.80 2.77
C PRO A 70 8.00 34.12 3.93
N LEU A 71 8.39 33.86 5.18
CA LEU A 71 7.54 34.15 6.35
C LEU A 71 7.53 35.64 6.77
N ILE A 72 8.41 36.46 6.17
CA ILE A 72 8.48 37.90 6.42
C ILE A 72 7.60 38.69 5.44
N GLN A 73 7.36 38.12 4.26
CA GLN A 73 6.53 38.69 3.21
C GLN A 73 5.04 38.53 3.52
N LYS A 74 4.23 39.47 3.02
CA LYS A 74 2.76 39.41 3.12
C LYS A 74 2.12 38.62 1.98
N LYS A 75 2.73 38.69 0.79
CA LYS A 75 2.37 37.92 -0.39
C LYS A 75 3.65 37.27 -0.88
N ASN A 76 3.65 35.95 -0.92
CA ASN A 76 4.81 35.18 -1.36
C ASN A 76 4.69 34.90 -2.85
N GLU A 77 5.78 35.09 -3.58
CA GLU A 77 5.91 34.59 -4.95
C GLU A 77 6.15 33.08 -4.90
N ILE A 78 5.70 32.33 -5.92
CA ILE A 78 5.87 30.87 -6.00
C ILE A 78 7.37 30.51 -5.95
N GLU A 79 8.21 31.33 -6.58
CA GLU A 79 9.67 31.22 -6.57
C GLU A 79 10.28 31.31 -5.17
N GLY A 80 9.57 31.86 -4.18
CA GLY A 80 10.07 31.99 -2.81
C GLY A 80 9.95 30.69 -1.99
N PHE A 81 9.07 29.77 -2.35
CA PHE A 81 8.78 28.57 -1.57
C PHE A 81 9.95 27.57 -1.57
N TYR A 82 10.32 27.05 -0.39
CA TYR A 82 11.31 25.96 -0.24
C TYR A 82 12.70 26.26 -0.82
N THR A 83 13.06 27.54 -0.99
CA THR A 83 14.32 27.94 -1.64
C THR A 83 15.55 27.97 -0.72
N ASN A 84 15.47 27.35 0.46
CA ASN A 84 16.56 27.26 1.45
C ASN A 84 17.26 28.61 1.75
N ILE A 85 16.50 29.71 1.68
CA ILE A 85 17.02 31.06 2.00
C ILE A 85 17.29 31.16 3.50
N VAL A 86 16.44 30.56 4.34
CA VAL A 86 16.72 30.33 5.75
C VAL A 86 17.53 29.03 5.88
N PRO A 87 18.76 29.06 6.45
CA PRO A 87 19.61 27.88 6.57
C PRO A 87 18.99 26.83 7.49
N PRO A 88 19.35 25.54 7.37
CA PRO A 88 18.95 24.51 8.32
C PRO A 88 19.32 24.88 9.76
N THR A 89 18.39 24.68 10.70
CA THR A 89 18.58 24.94 12.13
C THR A 89 17.98 23.84 12.97
N THR A 90 18.28 23.84 14.28
CA THR A 90 17.61 22.94 15.21
C THR A 90 16.10 23.16 15.21
N LEU A 91 15.33 22.11 15.53
CA LEU A 91 13.86 22.16 15.61
C LEU A 91 13.37 23.35 16.47
N ASP A 92 14.01 23.57 17.63
CA ASP A 92 13.69 24.66 18.55
C ASP A 92 13.84 26.06 17.92
N LYS A 93 14.91 26.28 17.16
CA LYS A 93 15.17 27.54 16.44
C LYS A 93 14.17 27.75 15.31
N SER A 94 13.88 26.70 14.52
CA SER A 94 12.91 26.74 13.43
C SER A 94 11.52 27.11 13.92
N ILE A 95 11.03 26.42 14.97
CA ILE A 95 9.73 26.73 15.58
C ILE A 95 9.72 28.16 16.14
N SER A 96 10.80 28.60 16.80
CA SER A 96 10.86 29.95 17.35
C SER A 96 10.78 31.03 16.26
N TYR A 97 11.37 30.79 15.10
CA TYR A 97 11.24 31.68 13.94
C TYR A 97 9.80 31.70 13.39
N ILE A 98 9.16 30.53 13.27
CA ILE A 98 7.75 30.44 12.81
C ILE A 98 6.82 31.17 13.80
N LEU A 99 6.93 30.91 15.10
CA LEU A 99 6.12 31.57 16.13
C LEU A 99 6.32 33.09 16.13
N ALA A 100 7.54 33.57 15.91
CA ALA A 100 7.82 34.99 15.81
C ALA A 100 7.15 35.62 14.58
N SER A 101 7.18 34.92 13.45
CA SER A 101 6.53 35.33 12.21
C SER A 101 4.99 35.37 12.38
N ILE A 102 4.42 34.39 13.09
CA ILE A 102 2.99 34.38 13.44
C ILE A 102 2.64 35.55 14.36
N MET A 103 3.45 35.84 15.39
CA MET A 103 3.20 36.94 16.31
C MET A 103 3.12 38.29 15.57
N GLU A 104 3.94 38.50 14.54
CA GLU A 104 3.89 39.71 13.72
C GLU A 104 2.65 39.80 12.83
N ASN A 105 2.07 38.67 12.45
CA ASN A 105 0.93 38.57 11.54
C ASN A 105 -0.32 38.01 12.24
N ILE A 106 -0.43 38.20 13.56
CA ILE A 106 -1.45 37.55 14.39
C ILE A 106 -2.88 37.93 13.99
N ASN A 107 -3.10 39.18 13.61
CA ASN A 107 -4.40 39.67 13.16
C ASN A 107 -4.82 39.03 11.83
N GLU A 108 -3.85 38.82 10.94
CA GLU A 108 -4.06 38.15 9.67
C GLU A 108 -4.43 36.69 9.93
N LEU A 109 -3.65 36.00 10.77
CA LEU A 109 -3.92 34.61 11.11
C LEU A 109 -5.31 34.45 11.77
N ASN A 110 -5.73 35.35 12.66
CA ASN A 110 -7.07 35.28 13.25
C ASN A 110 -8.18 35.49 12.22
N PHE A 111 -7.99 36.39 11.26
CA PHE A 111 -8.91 36.53 10.13
C PHE A 111 -9.00 35.23 9.31
N PHE A 112 -7.87 34.58 9.03
CA PHE A 112 -7.85 33.27 8.36
C PHE A 112 -8.62 32.22 9.17
N LEU A 113 -8.40 32.13 10.49
CA LEU A 113 -9.07 31.16 11.36
C LEU A 113 -10.59 31.39 11.48
N GLU A 114 -11.04 32.64 11.39
CA GLU A 114 -12.47 32.98 11.32
C GLU A 114 -13.08 32.50 10.00
N LYS A 115 -12.44 32.85 8.87
CA LYS A 115 -12.90 32.45 7.53
C LYS A 115 -12.82 30.95 7.29
N GLU A 116 -11.86 30.26 7.89
CA GLU A 116 -11.77 28.80 7.84
C GLU A 116 -12.98 28.11 8.46
N LYS A 117 -13.53 28.65 9.56
CA LYS A 117 -14.76 28.11 10.17
C LYS A 117 -15.96 28.28 9.25
N GLU A 118 -16.06 29.45 8.62
CA GLU A 118 -17.12 29.76 7.65
C GLU A 118 -17.04 28.81 6.43
N ILE A 119 -15.85 28.64 5.86
CA ILE A 119 -15.59 27.68 4.77
C ILE A 119 -15.95 26.26 5.18
N THR A 120 -15.58 25.84 6.40
CA THR A 120 -15.89 24.48 6.89
C THR A 120 -17.40 24.23 6.86
N TRP A 121 -18.20 25.17 7.34
CA TRP A 121 -19.66 25.06 7.33
C TRP A 121 -20.24 25.04 5.90
N LEU A 122 -19.72 25.87 5.00
CA LEU A 122 -20.15 25.91 3.60
C LEU A 122 -19.83 24.60 2.87
N VAL A 123 -18.63 24.05 3.08
CA VAL A 123 -18.23 22.74 2.54
C VAL A 123 -19.13 21.63 3.07
N LEU A 124 -19.45 21.60 4.36
CA LEU A 124 -20.37 20.60 4.93
C LEU A 124 -21.78 20.67 4.33
N ASN A 125 -22.24 21.86 3.93
CA ASN A 125 -23.53 22.06 3.29
C ASN A 125 -23.51 22.00 1.76
N SER A 126 -22.35 21.71 1.15
CA SER A 126 -22.15 21.72 -0.31
C SER A 126 -22.41 23.10 -0.97
N ASP A 127 -22.29 24.20 -0.22
CA ASP A 127 -22.34 25.58 -0.76
C ASP A 127 -20.94 26.02 -1.22
N TYR A 128 -20.48 25.35 -2.28
CA TYR A 128 -19.12 25.47 -2.80
C TYR A 128 -18.81 26.82 -3.44
N ALA A 129 -19.80 27.46 -4.06
CA ALA A 129 -19.64 28.77 -4.68
C ALA A 129 -19.20 29.83 -3.66
N LYS A 130 -19.90 29.94 -2.53
CA LYS A 130 -19.50 30.86 -1.45
C LYS A 130 -18.19 30.45 -0.79
N ALA A 131 -17.92 29.15 -0.67
CA ALA A 131 -16.65 28.67 -0.15
C ALA A 131 -15.47 29.13 -1.02
N LYS A 132 -15.60 29.07 -2.36
CA LYS A 132 -14.63 29.59 -3.34
C LYS A 132 -14.48 31.11 -3.23
N GLU A 133 -15.56 31.87 -3.03
CA GLU A 133 -15.50 33.33 -2.81
C GLU A 133 -14.66 33.71 -1.58
N ILE A 134 -14.89 33.04 -0.44
CA ILE A 134 -14.10 33.28 0.78
C ILE A 134 -12.66 32.80 0.62
N ALA A 135 -12.44 31.67 -0.04
CA ALA A 135 -11.09 31.18 -0.35
C ALA A 135 -10.31 32.18 -1.22
N ASN A 136 -10.99 32.88 -2.14
CA ASN A 136 -10.41 33.97 -2.93
C ASN A 136 -10.12 35.22 -2.10
N GLU A 137 -10.97 35.57 -1.13
CA GLU A 137 -10.69 36.65 -0.16
C GLU A 137 -9.40 36.37 0.62
N ILE A 138 -9.21 35.12 1.07
CA ILE A 138 -7.97 34.66 1.72
C ILE A 138 -6.79 34.76 0.76
N TYR A 139 -6.92 34.28 -0.47
CA TYR A 139 -5.86 34.35 -1.49
C TYR A 139 -5.42 35.78 -1.80
N ILE A 140 -6.37 36.72 -1.94
CA ILE A 140 -6.06 38.14 -2.16
C ILE A 140 -5.22 38.71 -1.03
N ARG A 141 -5.36 38.20 0.19
CA ARG A 141 -4.68 38.69 1.40
C ARG A 141 -3.32 38.03 1.65
N PHE A 142 -3.22 36.71 1.46
CA PHE A 142 -2.03 35.91 1.80
C PHE A 142 -1.19 35.48 0.58
N GLY A 143 -1.76 35.50 -0.61
CA GLY A 143 -1.14 34.96 -1.81
C GLY A 143 -1.18 33.44 -1.86
N HIS A 144 -0.18 32.84 -2.51
CA HIS A 144 -0.09 31.39 -2.70
C HIS A 144 0.05 30.64 -1.37
N SER A 145 -0.63 29.51 -1.24
CA SER A 145 -0.48 28.55 -0.14
C SER A 145 -0.88 27.15 -0.61
N ILE A 146 -0.29 26.12 -0.05
CA ILE A 146 -0.70 24.73 -0.32
C ILE A 146 -2.15 24.52 0.09
N TRP A 147 -2.56 25.10 1.22
CA TRP A 147 -3.94 25.09 1.70
C TRP A 147 -4.94 25.58 0.65
N HIS A 148 -4.67 26.73 0.00
CA HIS A 148 -5.56 27.32 -1.00
C HIS A 148 -5.72 26.40 -2.22
N TYR A 149 -4.61 25.89 -2.76
CA TYR A 149 -4.64 25.01 -3.92
C TYR A 149 -5.33 23.68 -3.61
N THR A 150 -5.10 23.12 -2.43
CA THR A 150 -5.74 21.87 -1.98
C THR A 150 -7.25 22.06 -1.86
N LEU A 151 -7.72 23.09 -1.15
CA LEU A 151 -9.14 23.35 -0.94
C LEU A 151 -9.88 23.55 -2.27
N ASN A 152 -9.39 24.46 -3.12
CA ASN A 152 -10.08 24.78 -4.36
C ASN A 152 -10.05 23.63 -5.37
N SER A 153 -8.95 22.86 -5.43
CA SER A 153 -8.89 21.66 -6.27
C SER A 153 -9.86 20.58 -5.80
N THR A 154 -9.96 20.34 -4.49
CA THR A 154 -10.91 19.38 -3.91
C THR A 154 -12.36 19.81 -4.19
N ILE A 155 -12.68 21.10 -4.02
CA ILE A 155 -14.02 21.61 -4.34
C ILE A 155 -14.32 21.43 -5.83
N ALA A 156 -13.39 21.76 -6.71
CA ALA A 156 -13.56 21.56 -8.15
C ALA A 156 -13.78 20.08 -8.52
N ASP A 157 -13.09 19.14 -7.86
CA ASP A 157 -13.31 17.70 -8.06
C ASP A 157 -14.68 17.22 -7.57
N LEU A 158 -15.24 17.85 -6.53
CA LEU A 158 -16.58 17.55 -6.02
C LEU A 158 -17.68 18.12 -6.92
N GLU A 159 -17.43 19.26 -7.55
CA GLU A 159 -18.35 19.89 -8.52
C GLU A 159 -18.18 19.35 -9.96
N ASP A 160 -17.20 18.46 -10.20
CA ASP A 160 -16.78 18.02 -11.54
C ASP A 160 -16.43 19.22 -12.47
N ASP A 161 -15.87 20.29 -11.90
CA ASP A 161 -15.50 21.57 -12.53
C ASP A 161 -14.00 21.61 -12.89
N TYR A 162 -13.64 20.88 -13.93
CA TYR A 162 -12.25 20.69 -14.32
C TYR A 162 -11.61 21.91 -14.99
N GLU A 163 -12.39 22.77 -15.65
CA GLU A 163 -11.88 23.99 -16.27
C GLU A 163 -11.34 24.94 -15.20
N SER A 164 -12.13 25.21 -14.15
CA SER A 164 -11.69 26.05 -13.04
C SER A 164 -10.47 25.46 -12.32
N LYS A 165 -10.40 24.13 -12.19
CA LYS A 165 -9.24 23.44 -11.62
C LYS A 165 -7.99 23.64 -12.49
N LYS A 166 -8.15 23.54 -13.82
CA LYS A 166 -7.06 23.73 -14.78
C LYS A 166 -6.51 25.17 -14.70
N GLU A 167 -7.40 26.17 -14.76
CA GLU A 167 -7.03 27.58 -14.65
C GLU A 167 -6.27 27.88 -13.35
N LEU A 168 -6.70 27.28 -12.24
CA LEU A 168 -6.02 27.39 -10.95
C LEU A 168 -4.58 26.84 -11.01
N LEU A 169 -4.38 25.68 -11.64
CA LEU A 169 -3.09 24.99 -11.68
C LEU A 169 -2.12 25.57 -12.71
N ASP A 170 -2.60 26.15 -13.81
CA ASP A 170 -1.76 26.78 -14.84
C ASP A 170 -0.87 27.89 -14.23
N THR A 171 -1.40 28.65 -13.27
CA THR A 171 -0.62 29.66 -12.52
C THR A 171 0.62 29.10 -11.82
N VAL A 172 0.58 27.81 -11.42
CA VAL A 172 1.68 27.13 -10.74
C VAL A 172 2.62 26.48 -11.74
N TYR A 173 2.08 25.90 -12.82
CA TYR A 173 2.86 25.21 -13.84
C TYR A 173 3.77 26.16 -14.64
N ASP A 174 3.44 27.45 -14.71
CA ASP A 174 4.29 28.50 -15.30
C ASP A 174 5.51 28.88 -14.44
N SER A 175 5.50 28.58 -13.15
CA SER A 175 6.59 28.96 -12.23
C SER A 175 7.92 28.24 -12.56
N LYS A 176 9.04 28.68 -11.99
CA LYS A 176 10.32 27.91 -12.08
C LYS A 176 10.55 26.94 -10.93
N ASN A 177 9.63 26.89 -9.97
CA ASN A 177 9.78 26.12 -8.73
C ASN A 177 9.21 24.71 -8.88
N GLU A 178 9.99 23.77 -9.43
CA GLU A 178 9.50 22.39 -9.66
C GLU A 178 9.17 21.64 -8.36
N TYR A 179 9.81 21.98 -7.23
CA TYR A 179 9.50 21.34 -5.94
C TYR A 179 8.10 21.72 -5.48
N PHE A 180 7.77 23.01 -5.55
CA PHE A 180 6.42 23.49 -5.28
C PHE A 180 5.41 22.93 -6.28
N LYS A 181 5.71 22.92 -7.58
CA LYS A 181 4.85 22.30 -8.61
C LYS A 181 4.56 20.83 -8.29
N TYR A 182 5.58 20.07 -7.89
CA TYR A 182 5.40 18.67 -7.53
C TYR A 182 4.46 18.50 -6.34
N ILE A 183 4.60 19.33 -5.30
CA ILE A 183 3.69 19.32 -4.17
C ILE A 183 2.26 19.65 -4.63
N ILE A 184 2.07 20.76 -5.35
CA ILE A 184 0.75 21.21 -5.81
C ILE A 184 0.07 20.16 -6.72
N ARG A 185 0.82 19.53 -7.61
CA ARG A 185 0.30 18.46 -8.49
C ARG A 185 -0.27 17.28 -7.70
N ASN A 186 0.40 16.88 -6.62
CA ASN A 186 -0.04 15.77 -5.80
C ASN A 186 -1.16 16.16 -4.84
N VAL A 187 -1.07 17.33 -4.17
CA VAL A 187 -2.11 17.77 -3.22
C VAL A 187 -3.43 18.17 -3.91
N SER A 188 -3.38 18.70 -5.13
CA SER A 188 -4.57 18.97 -5.96
C SER A 188 -5.28 17.70 -6.41
N SER A 189 -4.66 16.54 -6.22
CA SER A 189 -5.15 15.23 -6.63
C SER A 189 -5.52 14.34 -5.45
N ARG A 190 -5.64 14.90 -4.24
CA ARG A 190 -5.96 14.16 -3.01
C ARG A 190 -7.37 13.59 -3.02
N HIS A 191 -8.32 14.29 -3.62
CA HIS A 191 -9.67 13.78 -3.75
C HIS A 191 -9.69 12.63 -4.75
N ASP A 192 -9.82 11.42 -4.22
CA ASP A 192 -9.92 10.20 -4.99
C ASP A 192 -11.26 9.54 -4.68
N LYS A 193 -12.23 9.75 -5.58
CA LYS A 193 -13.58 9.17 -5.50
C LYS A 193 -13.56 7.63 -5.38
N THR A 194 -12.48 6.98 -5.81
CA THR A 194 -12.34 5.51 -5.80
C THR A 194 -11.64 4.97 -4.54
N GLY A 195 -11.02 5.83 -3.73
CA GLY A 195 -10.22 5.43 -2.58
C GLY A 195 -8.93 4.66 -2.90
N ALA A 196 -8.58 4.49 -4.19
CA ALA A 196 -7.43 3.71 -4.63
C ALA A 196 -6.08 4.31 -4.21
N PHE A 197 -5.99 5.63 -4.01
CA PHE A 197 -4.77 6.26 -3.48
C PHE A 197 -4.42 5.72 -2.11
N LEU A 198 -5.40 5.68 -1.21
CA LEU A 198 -5.21 5.20 0.16
C LEU A 198 -4.90 3.71 0.21
N GLN A 199 -5.46 2.92 -0.72
CA GLN A 199 -5.14 1.50 -0.84
C GLN A 199 -3.68 1.24 -1.24
N ASN A 200 -3.06 2.15 -1.99
CA ASN A 200 -1.69 2.02 -2.50
C ASN A 200 -0.71 2.98 -1.82
N ILE A 201 -1.06 3.48 -0.62
CA ILE A 201 -0.29 4.55 0.00
C ILE A 201 1.10 4.11 0.44
N ASP A 202 1.26 2.85 0.85
CA ASP A 202 2.57 2.32 1.25
C ASP A 202 3.51 2.20 0.05
N SER A 203 2.98 1.77 -1.11
CA SER A 203 3.72 1.78 -2.37
C SER A 203 4.13 3.20 -2.78
N PHE A 204 3.25 4.19 -2.58
CA PHE A 204 3.55 5.61 -2.80
C PHE A 204 4.60 6.16 -1.81
N LYS A 205 4.47 5.87 -0.51
CA LYS A 205 5.48 6.21 0.52
C LYS A 205 6.84 5.59 0.17
N GLY A 206 6.87 4.31 -0.18
CA GLY A 206 8.08 3.61 -0.62
C GLY A 206 8.72 4.26 -1.85
N SER A 207 7.91 4.81 -2.76
CA SER A 207 8.42 5.60 -3.89
C SER A 207 9.13 6.89 -3.41
N LEU A 208 8.59 7.59 -2.41
CA LEU A 208 9.16 8.81 -1.85
C LEU A 208 10.42 8.54 -1.01
N GLU A 209 10.50 7.40 -0.33
CA GLU A 209 11.69 6.95 0.41
C GLU A 209 12.91 6.71 -0.49
N THR A 210 12.69 6.57 -1.81
CA THR A 210 13.79 6.56 -2.78
C THR A 210 14.47 7.92 -2.93
N LEU A 211 13.94 9.01 -2.38
CA LEU A 211 14.57 10.33 -2.37
C LEU A 211 15.58 10.48 -1.22
N PRO A 212 16.39 11.55 -1.16
CA PRO A 212 17.21 11.86 0.00
C PRO A 212 16.34 12.14 1.24
N LYS A 213 16.81 11.76 2.44
CA LYS A 213 16.03 11.81 3.68
C LYS A 213 15.43 13.20 3.92
N ASN A 214 16.21 14.27 3.70
CA ASN A 214 15.75 15.64 3.89
C ASN A 214 14.51 16.01 3.06
N ILE A 215 14.33 15.38 1.90
CA ILE A 215 13.21 15.63 1.00
C ILE A 215 12.10 14.61 1.18
N SER A 216 12.47 13.32 1.29
CA SER A 216 11.49 12.25 1.47
C SER A 216 10.65 12.51 2.71
N GLU A 217 11.27 12.92 3.82
CA GLU A 217 10.58 13.21 5.08
C GLU A 217 9.51 14.30 4.92
N HIS A 218 9.89 15.42 4.29
CA HIS A 218 8.99 16.54 4.07
C HIS A 218 7.87 16.18 3.08
N LEU A 219 8.18 15.43 2.01
CA LEU A 219 7.17 14.99 1.03
C LEU A 219 6.21 13.94 1.62
N ILE A 220 6.68 12.97 2.41
CA ILE A 220 5.81 12.02 3.10
C ILE A 220 4.85 12.79 4.01
N TYR A 221 5.38 13.73 4.80
CA TYR A 221 4.58 14.58 5.69
C TYR A 221 3.54 15.45 4.96
N LYS A 222 3.83 15.91 3.74
CA LYS A 222 2.93 16.78 2.95
C LYS A 222 2.00 16.02 2.00
N LEU A 223 2.38 14.86 1.49
CA LEU A 223 1.66 14.18 0.42
C LEU A 223 0.91 12.94 0.87
N THR A 224 1.04 12.55 2.14
CA THR A 224 0.30 11.43 2.73
C THR A 224 -0.52 11.92 3.93
N PRO A 225 -1.63 11.24 4.29
CA PRO A 225 -2.35 11.51 5.53
C PRO A 225 -1.39 11.42 6.72
N LEU A 226 -1.63 12.22 7.76
CA LEU A 226 -0.81 12.22 8.96
C LEU A 226 -0.83 10.83 9.62
N ASP A 227 0.25 10.10 9.42
CA ASP A 227 0.49 8.81 10.06
C ASP A 227 0.94 9.01 11.51
N TYR A 228 0.07 8.66 12.46
CA TYR A 228 0.34 8.84 13.90
C TYR A 228 1.38 7.88 14.47
N ASN A 229 1.70 6.80 13.74
CA ASN A 229 2.67 5.78 14.15
C ASN A 229 4.02 5.94 13.45
N TYR A 230 4.09 6.76 12.40
CA TYR A 230 5.35 7.09 11.72
C TYR A 230 6.18 8.08 12.56
N GLU A 231 7.45 7.74 12.82
CA GLU A 231 8.39 8.61 13.54
C GLU A 231 8.97 9.68 12.60
N TYR A 232 8.29 10.82 12.49
CA TYR A 232 8.76 11.92 11.66
C TYR A 232 10.01 12.63 12.22
N ASP A 233 10.94 12.97 11.33
CA ASP A 233 12.04 13.90 11.61
C ASP A 233 11.55 15.36 11.48
N PHE A 234 10.91 15.86 12.54
CA PHE A 234 10.33 17.20 12.56
C PHE A 234 11.36 18.32 12.43
N GLU A 235 12.64 18.08 12.72
CA GLU A 235 13.69 19.08 12.48
C GLU A 235 13.83 19.35 10.99
N ILE A 236 13.89 18.30 10.16
CA ILE A 236 13.89 18.39 8.70
C ILE A 236 12.62 19.09 8.21
N ILE A 237 11.45 18.63 8.67
CA ILE A 237 10.16 19.17 8.22
C ILE A 237 10.05 20.66 8.53
N MET A 238 10.35 21.08 9.76
CA MET A 238 10.25 22.49 10.16
C MET A 238 11.32 23.37 9.53
N ASN A 239 12.44 22.80 9.06
CA ASN A 239 13.43 23.50 8.27
C ASN A 239 12.95 23.84 6.85
N GLU A 240 12.10 22.99 6.26
CA GLU A 240 11.42 23.30 5.00
C GLU A 240 10.24 24.26 5.24
N GLU A 241 9.42 24.00 6.26
CA GLU A 241 8.20 24.77 6.55
C GLU A 241 8.45 26.21 6.98
N LYS A 242 9.62 26.54 7.51
CA LYS A 242 9.98 27.94 7.76
C LYS A 242 10.26 28.76 6.49
N ASN A 243 10.35 28.11 5.33
CA ASN A 243 10.51 28.72 4.01
C ASN A 243 9.19 28.71 3.20
N THR A 244 8.03 28.63 3.86
CA THR A 244 6.70 28.65 3.23
C THR A 244 5.89 29.89 3.62
N CYS A 245 4.58 29.91 3.32
CA CYS A 245 3.69 30.96 3.78
C CYS A 245 3.21 30.73 5.23
N ILE A 246 2.65 31.78 5.83
CA ILE A 246 2.18 31.74 7.23
C ILE A 246 1.08 30.71 7.46
N ILE A 247 0.18 30.49 6.48
CA ILE A 247 -0.91 29.52 6.57
C ILE A 247 -0.32 28.09 6.64
N ASP A 248 0.53 27.73 5.68
CA ASP A 248 1.10 26.38 5.60
C ASP A 248 2.00 26.07 6.81
N ALA A 249 2.83 27.03 7.23
CA ALA A 249 3.65 26.88 8.43
C ALA A 249 2.80 26.72 9.71
N TYR A 250 1.68 27.44 9.83
CA TYR A 250 0.73 27.27 10.92
C TYR A 250 0.09 25.87 10.89
N LYS A 251 -0.37 25.39 9.73
CA LYS A 251 -0.97 24.06 9.59
C LYS A 251 0.01 22.95 9.95
N SER A 252 1.28 23.08 9.56
CA SER A 252 2.35 22.16 9.96
C SER A 252 2.60 22.18 11.48
N LEU A 253 2.53 23.34 12.15
CA LEU A 253 2.59 23.38 13.62
C LEU A 253 1.41 22.66 14.28
N VAL A 254 0.20 22.78 13.74
CA VAL A 254 -0.98 22.08 14.26
C VAL A 254 -0.84 20.57 14.10
N LYS A 255 -0.44 20.09 12.93
CA LYS A 255 -0.16 18.66 12.68
C LYS A 255 0.95 18.12 13.60
N TYR A 256 2.00 18.90 13.84
CA TYR A 256 3.03 18.57 14.83
C TYR A 256 2.45 18.40 16.25
N LEU A 257 1.55 19.29 16.69
CA LEU A 257 0.88 19.16 17.99
C LEU A 257 0.06 17.88 18.07
N LEU A 258 -0.73 17.56 17.04
CA LEU A 258 -1.54 16.34 17.01
C LEU A 258 -0.68 15.08 17.13
N HIS A 259 0.43 15.02 16.38
CA HIS A 259 1.37 13.89 16.42
C HIS A 259 2.06 13.72 17.77
N ARG A 260 2.53 14.81 18.39
CA ARG A 260 3.16 14.75 19.73
C ARG A 260 2.17 14.42 20.82
N THR A 261 0.94 14.92 20.75
CA THR A 261 -0.14 14.54 21.69
C THR A 261 -0.52 13.07 21.53
N HIS A 262 -0.47 12.50 20.32
CA HIS A 262 -0.66 11.07 20.11
C HIS A 262 0.44 10.23 20.78
N HIS A 263 1.71 10.64 20.65
CA HIS A 263 2.83 9.91 21.24
C HIS A 263 2.83 9.94 22.77
N ASN A 264 2.41 11.06 23.37
CA ASN A 264 2.26 11.17 24.82
C ASN A 264 1.09 12.09 25.17
N TYR A 265 -0.09 11.50 25.37
CA TYR A 265 -1.29 12.26 25.73
C TYR A 265 -1.36 12.59 27.23
N ASN A 266 -0.65 11.86 28.09
CA ASN A 266 -0.68 12.09 29.54
C ASN A 266 0.09 13.36 29.93
N GLU A 267 1.22 13.59 29.27
CA GLU A 267 2.10 14.72 29.55
C GLU A 267 2.55 15.40 28.27
N MET A 268 2.51 16.74 28.26
CA MET A 268 2.96 17.52 27.12
C MET A 268 4.41 17.94 27.29
N GLU A 269 5.24 17.62 26.29
CA GLU A 269 6.63 18.03 26.23
C GLU A 269 6.81 19.55 26.20
N ALA A 270 8.00 20.04 26.58
CA ALA A 270 8.29 21.46 26.71
C ALA A 270 8.04 22.27 25.42
N LEU A 271 8.42 21.72 24.27
CA LEU A 271 8.31 22.41 22.98
C LEU A 271 6.85 22.49 22.47
N PRO A 272 6.06 21.39 22.40
CA PRO A 272 4.62 21.45 22.20
C PRO A 272 3.89 22.35 23.21
N SER A 273 4.24 22.30 24.49
CA SER A 273 3.65 23.15 25.54
C SER A 273 3.85 24.64 25.23
N ARG A 274 5.04 25.02 24.75
CA ARG A 274 5.35 26.39 24.31
C ARG A 274 4.48 26.83 23.13
N ILE A 275 4.28 25.96 22.14
CA ILE A 275 3.44 26.24 20.97
C ILE A 275 1.97 26.39 21.41
N VAL A 276 1.46 25.46 22.22
CA VAL A 276 0.09 25.50 22.76
C VAL A 276 -0.16 26.78 23.55
N SER A 277 0.73 27.12 24.48
CA SER A 277 0.66 28.36 25.28
C SER A 277 0.69 29.62 24.41
N PHE A 278 1.49 29.63 23.35
CA PHE A 278 1.56 30.74 22.41
C PHE A 278 0.27 30.86 21.58
N LEU A 279 -0.18 29.78 20.93
CA LEU A 279 -1.32 29.82 20.02
C LEU A 279 -2.63 30.03 20.79
N SER A 280 -2.85 29.33 21.91
CA SER A 280 -4.11 29.45 22.66
C SER A 280 -4.35 30.86 23.22
N LYS A 281 -3.27 31.58 23.53
CA LYS A 281 -3.32 32.93 24.09
C LYS A 281 -3.46 34.03 23.05
N ASN A 282 -2.88 33.83 21.86
CA ASN A 282 -2.79 34.89 20.84
C ASN A 282 -3.70 34.62 19.63
N THR A 283 -4.24 33.41 19.46
CA THR A 283 -5.06 33.02 18.31
C THR A 283 -6.36 32.33 18.72
N ASP A 284 -7.32 32.29 17.78
CA ASP A 284 -8.56 31.51 17.92
C ASP A 284 -8.46 30.05 17.46
N CYS A 285 -7.23 29.50 17.42
CA CYS A 285 -6.96 28.12 17.03
C CYS A 285 -7.66 27.11 17.97
N PRO A 286 -8.66 26.33 17.48
CA PRO A 286 -9.50 25.49 18.33
C PRO A 286 -8.69 24.38 19.03
N ILE A 287 -7.82 23.70 18.28
CA ILE A 287 -6.98 22.61 18.80
C ILE A 287 -6.07 23.10 19.93
N SER A 288 -5.38 24.23 19.73
CA SER A 288 -4.48 24.77 20.77
C SER A 288 -5.21 25.23 22.03
N LYS A 289 -6.44 25.77 21.90
CA LYS A 289 -7.27 26.15 23.05
C LYS A 289 -7.66 24.92 23.86
N GLN A 290 -8.10 23.85 23.20
CA GLN A 290 -8.49 22.61 23.85
C GLN A 290 -7.31 21.90 24.52
N LEU A 291 -6.16 21.81 23.84
CA LEU A 291 -4.93 21.28 24.45
C LEU A 291 -4.44 22.15 25.62
N SER A 292 -4.60 23.47 25.54
CA SER A 292 -4.29 24.36 26.68
C SER A 292 -5.18 24.04 27.88
N LYS A 293 -6.48 23.78 27.67
CA LYS A 293 -7.37 23.32 28.74
C LYS A 293 -6.91 22.00 29.33
N ALA A 294 -6.49 21.06 28.48
CA ALA A 294 -6.05 19.73 28.92
C ALA A 294 -4.77 19.73 29.76
N TYR A 295 -3.82 20.62 29.50
CA TYR A 295 -2.49 20.59 30.14
C TYR A 295 -2.18 21.77 31.08
N ASN A 296 -2.84 22.92 30.97
CA ASN A 296 -2.51 24.11 31.76
C ASN A 296 -3.43 24.32 32.98
N ASN A 297 -2.82 24.55 34.15
CA ASN A 297 -3.48 24.60 35.47
C ASN A 297 -4.51 25.74 35.71
N ASN A 298 -4.67 26.70 34.79
CA ASN A 298 -5.52 27.90 34.98
C ASN A 298 -6.56 28.08 33.87
N SER A 299 -6.96 26.97 33.24
CA SER A 299 -7.88 27.01 32.12
C SER A 299 -9.34 27.06 32.59
N ILE A 300 -10.18 27.77 31.85
CA ILE A 300 -11.62 27.88 32.11
C ILE A 300 -12.33 26.88 31.20
N TRP A 301 -13.24 26.11 31.77
CA TRP A 301 -14.09 25.16 31.03
C TRP A 301 -15.39 25.86 30.57
N ASP A 302 -15.72 25.70 29.30
CA ASP A 302 -16.88 26.34 28.67
C ASP A 302 -18.08 25.37 28.75
N ILE A 303 -18.79 25.44 29.87
CA ILE A 303 -19.92 24.55 30.18
C ILE A 303 -21.24 25.28 29.90
N ASN A 304 -22.00 24.82 28.92
CA ASN A 304 -23.34 25.32 28.57
C ASN A 304 -24.43 24.34 29.06
N GLU A 305 -25.58 24.87 29.48
CA GLU A 305 -26.74 24.08 29.91
C GLU A 305 -27.37 23.34 28.72
N GLU A 306 -27.59 24.02 27.60
CA GLU A 306 -28.22 23.47 26.39
C GLU A 306 -27.40 22.31 25.80
N ASP A 307 -26.07 22.46 25.74
CA ASP A 307 -25.17 21.40 25.27
C ASP A 307 -25.28 20.13 26.14
N TYR A 308 -25.40 20.31 27.45
CA TYR A 308 -25.50 19.21 28.42
C TYR A 308 -26.85 18.52 28.35
N GLU A 309 -27.93 19.24 28.03
CA GLU A 309 -29.25 18.63 27.81
C GLU A 309 -29.23 17.63 26.65
N ILE A 310 -28.55 17.97 25.54
CA ILE A 310 -28.37 17.05 24.40
C ILE A 310 -27.54 15.82 24.83
N LEU A 311 -26.45 16.03 25.57
CA LEU A 311 -25.64 14.92 26.10
C LEU A 311 -26.44 14.02 27.04
N ASP A 312 -27.27 14.61 27.90
CA ASP A 312 -28.11 13.89 28.86
C ASP A 312 -29.20 13.08 28.18
N ASN A 313 -29.86 13.63 27.16
CA ASN A 313 -30.81 12.88 26.33
C ASN A 313 -30.13 11.69 25.65
N TYR A 314 -28.93 11.87 25.10
CA TYR A 314 -28.16 10.76 24.54
C TYR A 314 -27.82 9.73 25.62
N THR A 315 -27.34 10.17 26.79
CA THR A 315 -27.00 9.30 27.92
C THR A 315 -28.20 8.49 28.41
N LEU A 316 -29.38 9.10 28.54
CA LEU A 316 -30.60 8.45 29.02
C LEU A 316 -31.22 7.48 28.00
N GLY A 317 -30.73 7.43 26.77
CA GLY A 317 -31.26 6.59 25.70
C GLY A 317 -32.43 7.23 24.93
N ASN A 318 -32.68 8.53 25.11
CA ASN A 318 -33.69 9.29 24.40
C ASN A 318 -33.17 9.71 23.00
N TYR A 319 -32.76 8.73 22.19
CA TYR A 319 -32.13 8.97 20.89
C TYR A 319 -33.04 9.75 19.93
N GLU A 320 -34.36 9.59 20.03
CA GLU A 320 -35.32 10.37 19.22
C GLU A 320 -35.29 11.86 19.56
N ALA A 321 -35.25 12.21 20.84
CA ALA A 321 -35.15 13.60 21.29
C ALA A 321 -33.82 14.24 20.84
N VAL A 322 -32.72 13.47 20.83
CA VAL A 322 -31.44 13.95 20.25
C VAL A 322 -31.60 14.27 18.78
N CYS A 323 -32.28 13.42 18.01
CA CYS A 323 -32.51 13.67 16.59
C CYS A 323 -33.38 14.91 16.40
N GLU A 324 -34.50 15.02 17.12
CA GLU A 324 -35.44 16.15 17.02
C GLU A 324 -34.78 17.49 17.40
N ASN A 325 -33.96 17.52 18.44
CA ASN A 325 -33.24 18.73 18.85
C ASN A 325 -32.26 19.20 17.77
N ILE A 326 -31.53 18.27 17.15
CA ILE A 326 -30.54 18.62 16.13
C ILE A 326 -31.20 18.96 14.78
N ASP A 327 -32.32 18.29 14.44
CA ASP A 327 -33.11 18.62 13.25
C ASP A 327 -33.73 20.03 13.32
N GLN A 328 -34.01 20.53 14.52
CA GLN A 328 -34.48 21.90 14.75
C GLN A 328 -33.36 22.94 14.61
N TRP A 329 -32.12 22.58 14.92
CA TRP A 329 -30.95 23.48 14.93
C TRP A 329 -29.75 22.86 14.19
N PRO A 330 -29.81 22.74 12.85
CA PRO A 330 -28.78 22.04 12.07
C PRO A 330 -27.37 22.65 12.20
N GLU A 331 -27.24 23.91 12.61
CA GLU A 331 -25.95 24.58 12.82
C GLU A 331 -25.09 23.88 13.89
N LEU A 332 -25.72 23.14 14.81
CA LEU A 332 -25.02 22.32 15.81
C LEU A 332 -24.15 21.23 15.17
N LEU A 333 -24.45 20.80 13.94
CA LEU A 333 -23.65 19.81 13.21
C LEU A 333 -22.25 20.33 12.83
N SER A 334 -22.04 21.65 12.85
CA SER A 334 -20.70 22.26 12.73
C SER A 334 -19.78 21.92 13.92
N ILE A 335 -20.36 21.49 15.05
CA ILE A 335 -19.65 21.01 16.23
C ILE A 335 -19.58 19.49 16.16
N PHE A 336 -18.41 18.96 15.81
CA PHE A 336 -18.22 17.54 15.51
C PHE A 336 -18.79 16.55 16.56
N PRO A 337 -18.64 16.76 17.88
CA PRO A 337 -19.27 15.90 18.89
C PRO A 337 -20.79 15.75 18.75
N PHE A 338 -21.51 16.81 18.36
CA PHE A 338 -22.96 16.74 18.12
C PHE A 338 -23.29 15.93 16.86
N TYR A 339 -22.49 16.09 15.81
CA TYR A 339 -22.59 15.28 14.61
C TYR A 339 -22.36 13.78 14.89
N GLU A 340 -21.39 13.44 15.74
CA GLU A 340 -21.09 12.06 16.16
C GLU A 340 -22.28 11.42 16.91
N ILE A 341 -22.82 12.10 17.93
CA ILE A 341 -23.96 11.57 18.69
C ILE A 341 -25.25 11.52 17.86
N TYR A 342 -25.44 12.47 16.93
CA TYR A 342 -26.59 12.47 16.03
C TYR A 342 -26.55 11.24 15.12
N THR A 343 -25.42 10.99 14.47
CA THR A 343 -25.25 9.81 13.60
C THR A 343 -25.44 8.51 14.37
N LYS A 344 -24.91 8.39 15.60
CA LYS A 344 -25.16 7.23 16.46
C LYS A 344 -26.64 7.09 16.84
N SER A 345 -27.34 8.20 17.08
CA SER A 345 -28.76 8.21 17.42
C SER A 345 -29.63 7.80 16.23
N LEU A 346 -29.29 8.24 15.01
CA LEU A 346 -29.94 7.78 13.77
C LEU A 346 -29.78 6.28 13.56
N VAL A 347 -28.57 5.73 13.78
CA VAL A 347 -28.32 4.28 13.68
C VAL A 347 -29.17 3.49 14.67
N ARG A 348 -29.31 3.98 15.91
CA ARG A 348 -30.09 3.32 16.98
C ARG A 348 -31.60 3.42 16.79
N THR A 349 -32.08 4.51 16.21
CA THR A 349 -33.51 4.72 15.89
C THR A 349 -33.91 4.20 14.52
N ASN A 350 -32.93 3.78 13.71
CA ASN A 350 -33.09 3.39 12.31
C ASN A 350 -33.79 4.49 11.45
N LYS A 351 -33.56 5.76 11.82
CA LYS A 351 -34.00 6.93 11.05
C LYS A 351 -32.92 7.30 10.02
N ASN A 352 -33.34 7.96 8.95
CA ASN A 352 -32.43 8.53 7.96
C ASN A 352 -32.07 9.97 8.34
N PHE A 353 -30.91 10.42 7.88
CA PHE A 353 -30.52 11.82 8.00
C PHE A 353 -31.51 12.71 7.23
N THR A 354 -32.04 13.73 7.89
CA THR A 354 -32.97 14.70 7.31
C THR A 354 -32.47 16.13 7.49
N ASN A 355 -32.88 17.05 6.61
CA ASN A 355 -32.66 18.51 6.77
C ASN A 355 -31.19 19.00 6.85
N ALA A 356 -30.27 18.44 6.05
CA ALA A 356 -28.92 18.99 5.89
C ALA A 356 -28.42 18.93 4.45
N GLY A 357 -27.28 19.59 4.19
CA GLY A 357 -26.65 19.57 2.89
C GLY A 357 -26.15 18.18 2.46
N PRO A 358 -25.99 17.93 1.15
CA PRO A 358 -25.64 16.62 0.59
C PRO A 358 -24.40 15.97 1.22
N ASN A 359 -23.34 16.74 1.50
CA ASN A 359 -22.12 16.18 2.10
C ASN A 359 -22.33 15.66 3.52
N LEU A 360 -23.12 16.35 4.36
CA LEU A 360 -23.45 15.86 5.71
C LEU A 360 -24.22 14.54 5.65
N ILE A 361 -25.14 14.41 4.68
CA ILE A 361 -25.90 13.18 4.47
C ILE A 361 -24.97 12.05 4.04
N ASP A 362 -24.11 12.30 3.05
CA ASP A 362 -23.14 11.31 2.54
C ASP A 362 -22.18 10.83 3.65
N VAL A 363 -21.59 11.75 4.40
CA VAL A 363 -20.69 11.41 5.52
C VAL A 363 -21.44 10.61 6.58
N SER A 364 -22.70 10.92 6.86
CA SER A 364 -23.45 10.23 7.91
C SER A 364 -23.90 8.84 7.48
N GLN A 365 -24.26 8.65 6.21
CA GLN A 365 -24.54 7.34 5.63
C GLN A 365 -23.30 6.44 5.68
N ALA A 366 -22.14 6.97 5.29
CA ALA A 366 -20.89 6.24 5.34
C ALA A 366 -20.49 5.90 6.80
N LEU A 367 -20.60 6.84 7.74
CA LEU A 367 -20.36 6.57 9.17
C LEU A 367 -21.35 5.55 9.75
N SER A 368 -22.61 5.60 9.33
CA SER A 368 -23.64 4.64 9.75
C SER A 368 -23.28 3.22 9.30
N SER A 369 -22.78 3.05 8.07
CA SER A 369 -22.25 1.79 7.56
C SER A 369 -21.01 1.34 8.35
N ILE A 370 -20.13 2.29 8.73
CA ILE A 370 -18.97 2.00 9.60
C ILE A 370 -19.40 1.47 10.96
N TYR A 371 -20.34 2.11 11.63
CA TYR A 371 -20.85 1.67 12.92
C TYR A 371 -21.58 0.33 12.87
N LYS A 372 -22.34 0.08 11.79
CA LYS A 372 -23.04 -1.19 11.57
C LYS A 372 -22.09 -2.32 11.14
N LYS A 373 -20.88 -2.01 10.68
CA LYS A 373 -19.92 -2.96 10.06
C LYS A 373 -20.61 -3.84 8.99
N ASP A 374 -21.44 -3.23 8.15
CA ASP A 374 -22.23 -3.94 7.15
C ASP A 374 -21.41 -4.27 5.88
N ARG A 375 -22.11 -4.62 4.78
CA ARG A 375 -21.48 -5.00 3.52
C ARG A 375 -20.69 -3.86 2.88
N ASP A 376 -21.13 -2.62 3.12
CA ASP A 376 -20.51 -1.43 2.57
C ASP A 376 -19.40 -0.87 3.48
N TYR A 377 -19.14 -1.47 4.65
CA TYR A 377 -18.13 -1.04 5.62
C TYR A 377 -16.81 -0.64 4.97
N VAL A 378 -16.23 -1.52 4.16
CA VAL A 378 -14.92 -1.29 3.52
C VAL A 378 -14.97 -0.11 2.56
N LYS A 379 -16.05 0.01 1.78
CA LYS A 379 -16.26 1.09 0.83
C LYS A 379 -16.44 2.43 1.56
N SER A 380 -17.34 2.47 2.53
CA SER A 380 -17.61 3.64 3.37
C SER A 380 -16.38 4.10 4.14
N TYR A 381 -15.59 3.16 4.68
CA TYR A 381 -14.32 3.42 5.35
C TYR A 381 -13.31 4.12 4.44
N ASN A 382 -13.04 3.54 3.26
CA ASN A 382 -12.11 4.11 2.29
C ASN A 382 -12.58 5.46 1.75
N HIS A 383 -13.88 5.60 1.50
CA HIS A 383 -14.51 6.86 1.08
C HIS A 383 -14.30 7.97 2.10
N LEU A 384 -14.61 7.70 3.38
CA LEU A 384 -14.45 8.69 4.44
C LEU A 384 -13.00 9.05 4.69
N LEU A 385 -12.07 8.09 4.64
CA LEU A 385 -10.65 8.43 4.72
C LEU A 385 -10.20 9.32 3.54
N SER A 386 -10.66 9.06 2.32
CA SER A 386 -10.32 9.87 1.14
C SER A 386 -10.85 11.29 1.30
N LEU A 387 -12.10 11.43 1.75
CA LEU A 387 -12.70 12.73 2.04
C LEU A 387 -11.96 13.47 3.18
N CYS A 388 -11.62 12.78 4.26
CA CYS A 388 -10.83 13.34 5.36
C CYS A 388 -9.46 13.81 4.89
N PHE A 389 -8.78 13.05 4.03
CA PHE A 389 -7.48 13.43 3.49
C PHE A 389 -7.58 14.63 2.54
N SER A 390 -8.65 14.72 1.77
CA SER A 390 -8.92 15.83 0.85
C SER A 390 -9.13 17.16 1.58
N PHE A 391 -9.72 17.10 2.78
CA PHE A 391 -10.02 18.26 3.63
C PHE A 391 -9.22 18.26 4.95
N GLU A 392 -8.06 17.60 4.99
CA GLU A 392 -7.31 17.33 6.24
C GLU A 392 -6.89 18.59 7.02
N ASP A 393 -6.84 19.74 6.35
CA ASP A 393 -6.47 21.00 6.99
C ASP A 393 -7.64 21.69 7.70
N LEU A 394 -8.89 21.23 7.49
CA LEU A 394 -10.07 21.76 8.16
C LEU A 394 -10.30 21.02 9.50
N PRO A 395 -10.44 21.73 10.64
CA PRO A 395 -10.52 21.10 11.96
C PRO A 395 -11.63 20.05 12.13
N TRP A 396 -12.78 20.23 11.47
CA TRP A 396 -13.90 19.28 11.55
C TRP A 396 -13.52 17.93 10.93
N PHE A 397 -12.81 17.93 9.79
CA PHE A 397 -12.34 16.72 9.12
C PHE A 397 -11.17 16.06 9.85
N VAL A 398 -10.39 16.81 10.65
CA VAL A 398 -9.42 16.23 11.59
C VAL A 398 -10.13 15.40 12.68
N SER A 399 -11.24 15.90 13.23
CA SER A 399 -12.03 15.12 14.19
C SER A 399 -12.69 13.91 13.53
N LEU A 400 -13.17 14.04 12.28
CA LEU A 400 -13.68 12.90 11.52
C LEU A 400 -12.60 11.85 11.26
N SER A 401 -11.40 12.27 10.85
CA SER A 401 -10.31 11.33 10.55
C SER A 401 -9.90 10.55 11.80
N LEU A 402 -9.76 11.21 12.95
CA LEU A 402 -9.48 10.55 14.23
C LEU A 402 -10.60 9.58 14.63
N LEU A 403 -11.86 9.89 14.37
CA LEU A 403 -12.99 9.00 14.62
C LEU A 403 -12.94 7.77 13.69
N VAL A 404 -12.70 7.97 12.39
CA VAL A 404 -12.61 6.88 11.41
C VAL A 404 -11.41 5.98 11.71
N LEU A 405 -10.26 6.53 12.09
CA LEU A 405 -9.07 5.76 12.47
C LEU A 405 -9.27 4.90 13.74
N GLN A 406 -10.19 5.28 14.64
CA GLN A 406 -10.58 4.43 15.78
C GLN A 406 -11.36 3.19 15.35
N GLU A 407 -11.96 3.22 14.16
CA GLU A 407 -12.78 2.16 13.58
C GLU A 407 -12.00 1.29 12.57
N ASP A 408 -10.70 1.57 12.40
CA ASP A 408 -9.80 0.91 11.46
C ASP A 408 -9.28 -0.44 11.95
N ARG A 409 -8.87 -1.25 10.98
CA ARG A 409 -8.61 -2.67 11.05
C ARG A 409 -7.36 -3.03 11.85
N PHE A 410 -6.32 -2.19 11.93
CA PHE A 410 -4.99 -2.61 12.43
C PHE A 410 -4.19 -1.57 13.21
N SER A 411 -4.79 -0.46 13.66
CA SER A 411 -4.00 0.61 14.27
C SER A 411 -3.43 0.21 15.64
N GLU A 412 -2.11 0.13 15.74
CA GLU A 412 -1.45 0.25 17.03
C GLU A 412 -1.74 1.65 17.60
N GLY A 413 -1.93 1.75 18.91
CA GLY A 413 -2.16 3.06 19.55
C GLY A 413 -3.60 3.59 19.49
N VAL A 414 -4.63 2.79 19.18
CA VAL A 414 -6.06 3.21 19.21
C VAL A 414 -6.43 3.99 20.47
N ASN A 415 -5.90 3.61 21.63
CA ASN A 415 -6.14 4.33 22.88
C ASN A 415 -5.61 5.77 22.85
N ASN A 416 -4.45 5.98 22.24
CA ASN A 416 -3.88 7.31 22.06
C ASN A 416 -4.68 8.11 21.03
N ILE A 417 -5.13 7.50 19.93
CA ILE A 417 -6.05 8.13 18.97
C ILE A 417 -7.35 8.57 19.66
N LYS A 418 -7.96 7.69 20.48
CA LYS A 418 -9.14 8.00 21.31
C LYS A 418 -8.83 9.17 22.26
N ALA A 419 -7.67 9.18 22.90
CA ALA A 419 -7.27 10.28 23.78
C ALA A 419 -7.16 11.60 22.99
N VAL A 420 -6.44 11.64 21.87
CA VAL A 420 -6.31 12.86 21.04
C VAL A 420 -7.68 13.36 20.60
N HIS A 421 -8.56 12.48 20.06
CA HIS A 421 -9.92 12.81 19.65
C HIS A 421 -10.72 13.53 20.74
N ASN A 422 -10.67 12.99 21.96
CA ASN A 422 -11.39 13.56 23.09
C ASN A 422 -10.72 14.84 23.65
N LEU A 423 -9.38 14.91 23.65
CA LEU A 423 -8.63 16.06 24.16
C LEU A 423 -8.76 17.30 23.27
N ILE A 424 -8.83 17.13 21.95
CA ILE A 424 -9.02 18.25 21.01
C ILE A 424 -10.49 18.60 20.78
N SER A 425 -11.42 17.82 21.35
CA SER A 425 -12.86 18.01 21.16
C SER A 425 -13.28 19.43 21.53
N PRO A 426 -14.02 20.13 20.66
CA PRO A 426 -14.47 21.50 20.93
C PRO A 426 -15.44 21.57 22.12
N LEU A 427 -16.12 20.47 22.44
CA LEU A 427 -17.08 20.38 23.55
C LEU A 427 -16.37 19.96 24.84
N ASP A 428 -16.58 20.72 25.92
CA ASP A 428 -16.07 20.42 27.27
C ASP A 428 -16.98 19.41 28.00
N SER A 429 -17.21 18.26 27.35
CA SER A 429 -18.09 17.21 27.87
C SER A 429 -17.49 16.47 29.08
N PRO A 430 -18.33 15.88 29.95
CA PRO A 430 -17.85 15.04 31.07
C PRO A 430 -16.97 13.87 30.62
N GLN A 431 -17.19 13.32 29.42
CA GLN A 431 -16.37 12.24 28.85
C GLN A 431 -14.88 12.60 28.76
N LYS A 432 -14.57 13.88 28.50
CA LYS A 432 -13.18 14.37 28.39
C LYS A 432 -12.38 14.08 29.67
N SER A 433 -13.04 14.03 30.84
CA SER A 433 -12.38 13.76 32.12
C SER A 433 -11.70 12.39 32.21
N ILE A 434 -12.04 11.43 31.35
CA ILE A 434 -11.38 10.11 31.31
C ILE A 434 -9.94 10.20 30.81
N TYR A 435 -9.64 11.17 29.94
CA TYR A 435 -8.35 11.30 29.26
C TYR A 435 -7.49 12.44 29.81
N LEU A 436 -8.01 13.18 30.79
CA LEU A 436 -7.32 14.27 31.47
C LEU A 436 -6.55 13.75 32.69
N ASN A 437 -5.51 14.49 33.09
CA ASN A 437 -4.88 14.24 34.38
C ASN A 437 -5.85 14.52 35.54
N GLU A 438 -5.59 13.91 36.70
CA GLU A 438 -6.47 13.92 37.87
C GLU A 438 -6.93 15.33 38.30
N ARG A 439 -6.03 16.31 38.20
CA ARG A 439 -6.33 17.70 38.56
C ARG A 439 -7.30 18.33 37.57
N GLN A 440 -6.98 18.30 36.28
CA GLN A 440 -7.80 18.88 35.22
C GLN A 440 -9.16 18.19 35.09
N ALA A 441 -9.18 16.87 35.26
CA ALA A 441 -10.42 16.08 35.33
C ALA A 441 -11.32 16.55 36.48
N SER A 442 -10.73 16.77 37.68
CA SER A 442 -11.48 17.26 38.84
C SER A 442 -11.97 18.69 38.63
N ASP A 443 -11.15 19.55 38.04
CA ASP A 443 -11.51 20.94 37.76
C ASP A 443 -12.66 21.02 36.74
N LEU A 444 -12.64 20.20 35.69
CA LEU A 444 -13.73 20.06 34.73
C LEU A 444 -15.03 19.59 35.40
N ILE A 445 -14.97 18.48 36.15
CA ILE A 445 -16.14 17.91 36.83
C ILE A 445 -16.74 18.91 37.83
N ASN A 446 -15.92 19.59 38.64
CA ASN A 446 -16.40 20.58 39.60
C ASN A 446 -17.04 21.80 38.92
N SER A 447 -16.44 22.27 37.82
CA SER A 447 -17.00 23.35 37.01
C SER A 447 -18.35 22.95 36.41
N ALA A 448 -18.44 21.72 35.89
CA ALA A 448 -19.68 21.16 35.36
C ALA A 448 -20.75 20.97 36.43
N LEU A 449 -20.40 20.47 37.62
CA LEU A 449 -21.33 20.28 38.75
C LEU A 449 -21.93 21.60 39.24
N THR A 450 -21.15 22.67 39.20
CA THR A 450 -21.59 24.00 39.66
C THR A 450 -22.68 24.58 38.75
N ARG A 451 -22.62 24.31 37.45
CA ARG A 451 -23.60 24.79 36.46
C ARG A 451 -24.74 23.81 36.23
N ASN A 452 -24.43 22.52 36.09
CA ASN A 452 -25.36 21.47 35.71
C ASN A 452 -25.43 20.34 36.76
N PRO A 453 -25.92 20.60 37.99
CA PRO A 453 -25.85 19.64 39.10
C PRO A 453 -26.68 18.37 38.89
N ASN A 454 -27.74 18.44 38.08
CA ASN A 454 -28.67 17.33 37.82
C ASN A 454 -28.35 16.57 36.52
N SER A 455 -27.20 16.81 35.89
CA SER A 455 -26.85 16.19 34.61
C SER A 455 -26.58 14.69 34.76
N SER A 456 -27.32 13.87 33.99
CA SER A 456 -27.16 12.41 33.99
C SER A 456 -25.81 11.97 33.40
N SER A 457 -25.33 12.66 32.37
CA SER A 457 -24.00 12.44 31.79
C SER A 457 -22.91 12.72 32.80
N LEU A 458 -23.03 13.81 33.55
CA LEU A 458 -22.06 14.15 34.59
C LEU A 458 -22.02 13.11 35.71
N GLU A 459 -23.18 12.63 36.17
CA GLU A 459 -23.25 11.56 37.16
C GLU A 459 -22.61 10.27 36.65
N LEU A 460 -22.91 9.87 35.40
CA LEU A 460 -22.36 8.68 34.77
C LEU A 460 -20.83 8.71 34.74
N TYR A 461 -20.23 9.77 34.21
CA TYR A 461 -18.77 9.85 34.08
C TYR A 461 -18.07 10.02 35.44
N ARG A 462 -18.73 10.61 36.44
CA ARG A 462 -18.23 10.61 37.83
C ARG A 462 -18.15 9.20 38.39
N LYS A 463 -19.21 8.39 38.24
CA LYS A 463 -19.23 6.98 38.69
C LYS A 463 -18.20 6.12 37.97
N ILE A 464 -18.05 6.28 36.66
CA ILE A 464 -17.03 5.59 35.86
C ILE A 464 -15.62 5.91 36.37
N ARG A 465 -15.33 7.18 36.69
CA ARG A 465 -14.02 7.59 37.21
C ARG A 465 -13.75 7.02 38.61
N ASN A 466 -14.77 6.97 39.46
CA ASN A 466 -14.67 6.39 40.80
C ASN A 466 -14.77 4.85 40.83
N ASN A 467 -14.96 4.19 39.69
CA ASN A 467 -15.23 2.76 39.57
C ASN A 467 -16.45 2.30 40.41
N GLU A 468 -17.47 3.15 40.51
CA GLU A 468 -18.74 2.89 41.22
C GLU A 468 -19.75 2.23 40.29
N ILE A 469 -20.39 1.14 40.72
CA ILE A 469 -21.43 0.47 39.92
C ILE A 469 -22.61 1.41 39.67
N ILE A 470 -23.09 1.44 38.44
CA ILE A 470 -24.18 2.29 37.98
C ILE A 470 -25.49 1.56 38.21
N ASN A 471 -26.40 2.21 38.92
CA ASN A 471 -27.74 1.71 39.26
C ASN A 471 -28.81 2.32 38.34
N ASP A 472 -30.03 1.76 38.39
CA ASP A 472 -31.20 2.20 37.61
C ASP A 472 -31.51 3.70 37.78
N ASP A 473 -31.32 4.23 38.98
CA ASP A 473 -31.58 5.65 39.28
C ASP A 473 -30.66 6.60 38.51
N ALA A 474 -29.45 6.16 38.17
CA ALA A 474 -28.44 6.96 37.48
C ALA A 474 -28.43 6.75 35.96
N LEU A 475 -28.89 5.58 35.49
CA LEU A 475 -28.98 5.27 34.07
C LEU A 475 -30.09 4.24 33.82
N ARG A 476 -31.20 4.73 33.26
CA ARG A 476 -32.41 3.92 32.98
C ARG A 476 -32.23 2.97 31.80
N ASP A 477 -31.45 3.35 30.79
CA ASP A 477 -31.11 2.48 29.65
C ASP A 477 -30.28 1.30 30.14
N LYS A 478 -30.93 0.12 30.19
CA LYS A 478 -30.32 -1.13 30.67
C LYS A 478 -29.11 -1.53 29.84
N LEU A 479 -29.20 -1.46 28.50
CA LEU A 479 -28.10 -1.89 27.61
C LEU A 479 -26.88 -1.01 27.81
N ARG A 480 -27.10 0.30 27.86
CA ARG A 480 -26.03 1.27 28.08
C ARG A 480 -25.42 1.13 29.48
N ARG A 481 -26.24 0.90 30.50
CA ARG A 481 -25.77 0.62 31.85
C ARG A 481 -24.95 -0.65 31.93
N ASP A 482 -25.40 -1.73 31.32
CA ASP A 482 -24.70 -3.02 31.33
C ASP A 482 -23.33 -2.88 30.63
N LYS A 483 -23.25 -2.13 29.52
CA LYS A 483 -21.99 -1.76 28.86
C LYS A 483 -21.01 -1.08 29.82
N TYR A 484 -21.43 0.01 30.48
CA TYR A 484 -20.52 0.76 31.36
C TYR A 484 -20.19 -0.01 32.65
N ASN A 485 -21.13 -0.76 33.22
CA ASN A 485 -20.85 -1.64 34.35
C ASN A 485 -19.84 -2.74 33.98
N ALA A 486 -19.94 -3.33 32.77
CA ALA A 486 -18.93 -4.26 32.26
C ALA A 486 -17.54 -3.58 32.18
N MET A 487 -17.46 -2.35 31.67
CA MET A 487 -16.20 -1.58 31.66
C MET A 487 -15.64 -1.34 33.07
N ILE A 488 -16.51 -1.08 34.06
CA ILE A 488 -16.11 -0.90 35.47
C ILE A 488 -15.61 -2.22 36.07
N TYR A 489 -16.28 -3.34 35.81
CA TYR A 489 -15.81 -4.67 36.21
C TYR A 489 -14.45 -5.01 35.59
N MET A 490 -14.24 -4.69 34.30
CA MET A 490 -12.95 -4.85 33.62
C MET A 490 -11.84 -4.01 34.30
N ARG A 491 -12.12 -2.75 34.67
CA ARG A 491 -11.17 -1.90 35.41
C ARG A 491 -10.82 -2.49 36.78
N LYS A 492 -11.78 -3.15 37.44
CA LYS A 492 -11.59 -3.91 38.68
C LYS A 492 -10.94 -5.28 38.47
N LYS A 493 -10.65 -5.68 37.22
CA LYS A 493 -10.15 -6.99 36.80
C LYS A 493 -11.09 -8.17 37.10
N ASP A 494 -12.38 -7.90 37.33
CA ASP A 494 -13.42 -8.91 37.51
C ASP A 494 -14.11 -9.21 36.17
N TYR A 495 -13.37 -9.88 35.30
CA TYR A 495 -13.85 -10.18 33.95
C TYR A 495 -14.98 -11.24 33.91
N PRO A 496 -15.04 -12.28 34.77
CA PRO A 496 -16.17 -13.22 34.77
C PRO A 496 -17.51 -12.53 35.01
N ALA A 497 -17.56 -11.54 35.92
CA ALA A 497 -18.75 -10.73 36.13
C ALA A 497 -19.12 -9.92 34.88
N ALA A 498 -18.14 -9.33 34.20
CA ALA A 498 -18.35 -8.60 32.94
C ALA A 498 -18.90 -9.52 31.83
N ILE A 499 -18.37 -10.75 31.69
CA ILE A 499 -18.85 -11.74 30.71
C ILE A 499 -20.29 -12.16 31.02
N ALA A 500 -20.60 -12.47 32.28
CA ALA A 500 -21.94 -12.85 32.69
C ALA A 500 -22.95 -11.74 32.38
N LEU A 501 -22.57 -10.48 32.64
CA LEU A 501 -23.42 -9.32 32.36
C LEU A 501 -23.71 -9.18 30.86
N LEU A 502 -22.67 -9.15 30.02
CA LEU A 502 -22.80 -8.94 28.57
C LEU A 502 -23.49 -10.12 27.86
N SER A 503 -23.28 -11.35 28.33
CA SER A 503 -23.87 -12.56 27.74
C SER A 503 -25.33 -12.82 28.15
N SER A 504 -25.81 -12.20 29.23
CA SER A 504 -27.18 -12.38 29.74
C SER A 504 -28.27 -11.64 28.94
N THR A 505 -27.88 -10.91 27.89
CA THR A 505 -28.79 -10.06 27.12
C THR A 505 -29.63 -10.90 26.16
N SER A 506 -30.93 -11.04 26.45
CA SER A 506 -31.89 -11.84 25.66
C SER A 506 -32.74 -11.03 24.67
N CYS A 507 -32.57 -9.70 24.63
CA CYS A 507 -33.35 -8.81 23.77
C CYS A 507 -32.72 -8.67 22.38
N GLU A 508 -33.55 -8.42 21.37
CA GLU A 508 -33.07 -7.91 20.08
C GLU A 508 -32.37 -6.57 20.31
N ILE A 509 -31.08 -6.52 20.00
CA ILE A 509 -30.24 -5.32 20.11
C ILE A 509 -29.93 -4.80 18.72
N ASP A 510 -29.74 -3.49 18.61
CA ASP A 510 -29.27 -2.89 17.37
C ASP A 510 -27.81 -3.33 17.08
N ARG A 511 -27.42 -3.27 15.80
CA ARG A 511 -26.10 -3.73 15.35
C ARG A 511 -24.94 -2.98 16.01
N LEU A 512 -25.09 -1.68 16.29
CA LEU A 512 -24.03 -0.91 16.93
C LEU A 512 -23.83 -1.42 18.37
N THR A 513 -24.91 -1.62 19.13
CA THR A 513 -24.82 -2.21 20.48
C THR A 513 -24.24 -3.63 20.45
N GLU A 514 -24.61 -4.47 19.47
CA GLU A 514 -24.02 -5.81 19.30
C GLU A 514 -22.49 -5.75 19.08
N ASN A 515 -22.04 -4.82 18.24
CA ASN A 515 -20.62 -4.62 17.95
C ASN A 515 -19.86 -4.13 19.20
N GLU A 516 -20.41 -3.16 19.93
CA GLU A 516 -19.84 -2.66 21.19
C GLU A 516 -19.71 -3.77 22.25
N TYR A 517 -20.73 -4.62 22.37
CA TYR A 517 -20.71 -5.76 23.29
C TYR A 517 -19.68 -6.81 22.85
N SER A 518 -19.57 -7.06 21.55
CA SER A 518 -18.61 -8.01 20.99
C SER A 518 -17.16 -7.57 21.22
N GLU A 519 -16.87 -6.27 21.08
CA GLU A 519 -15.56 -5.68 21.41
C GLU A 519 -15.21 -5.90 22.90
N LEU A 520 -16.14 -5.58 23.81
CA LEU A 520 -15.93 -5.74 25.25
C LEU A 520 -15.79 -7.21 25.66
N LEU A 521 -16.62 -8.10 25.11
CA LEU A 521 -16.54 -9.55 25.35
C LEU A 521 -15.21 -10.10 24.84
N GLY A 522 -14.76 -9.71 23.64
CA GLY A 522 -13.47 -10.11 23.10
C GLY A 522 -12.31 -9.75 24.02
N LYS A 523 -12.32 -8.50 24.55
CA LYS A 523 -11.34 -8.06 25.56
C LYS A 523 -11.46 -8.86 26.86
N CYS A 524 -12.68 -9.11 27.35
CA CYS A 524 -12.86 -9.91 28.56
C CYS A 524 -12.28 -11.31 28.39
N TYR A 525 -12.61 -12.03 27.31
CA TYR A 525 -12.06 -13.37 27.06
C TYR A 525 -10.53 -13.35 26.95
N LEU A 526 -9.96 -12.32 26.31
CA LEU A 526 -8.50 -12.17 26.22
C LEU A 526 -7.83 -12.01 27.60
N PHE A 527 -8.46 -11.33 28.55
CA PHE A 527 -7.89 -11.08 29.88
C PHE A 527 -8.35 -12.05 30.98
N SER A 528 -9.42 -12.82 30.75
CA SER A 528 -10.07 -13.65 31.78
C SER A 528 -10.04 -15.14 31.54
N ALA A 529 -9.93 -15.57 30.28
CA ALA A 529 -10.14 -16.94 29.85
C ALA A 529 -8.85 -17.53 29.27
N SER A 530 -8.87 -18.84 29.03
CA SER A 530 -7.84 -19.47 28.19
C SER A 530 -7.83 -18.78 26.83
N ILE A 531 -6.64 -18.53 26.28
CA ILE A 531 -6.46 -17.96 24.92
C ILE A 531 -7.30 -18.72 23.86
N ALA A 532 -7.57 -20.01 24.08
CA ALA A 532 -8.45 -20.82 23.24
C ALA A 532 -9.87 -20.25 23.10
N ASP A 533 -10.47 -19.77 24.20
CA ASP A 533 -11.83 -19.22 24.18
C ASP A 533 -11.87 -17.87 23.47
N ALA A 534 -10.85 -17.04 23.65
CA ALA A 534 -10.71 -15.76 22.96
C ALA A 534 -10.59 -15.94 21.44
N VAL A 535 -9.71 -16.85 21.00
CA VAL A 535 -9.52 -17.21 19.58
C VAL A 535 -10.81 -17.77 18.99
N LYS A 536 -11.47 -18.68 19.71
CA LYS A 536 -12.72 -19.30 19.27
C LYS A 536 -13.85 -18.28 19.14
N PHE A 537 -14.01 -17.39 20.12
CA PHE A 537 -15.04 -16.34 20.07
C PHE A 537 -14.81 -15.39 18.90
N ALA A 538 -13.59 -14.85 18.77
CA ALA A 538 -13.25 -13.90 17.71
C ALA A 538 -13.39 -14.53 16.33
N MET A 539 -12.83 -15.73 16.12
CA MET A 539 -12.89 -16.42 14.83
C MET A 539 -14.32 -16.77 14.40
N ASN A 540 -15.20 -17.16 15.34
CA ASN A 540 -16.60 -17.44 15.03
C ASN A 540 -17.42 -16.19 14.67
N LYS A 541 -17.04 -15.01 15.18
CA LYS A 541 -17.63 -13.74 14.74
C LYS A 541 -17.07 -13.31 13.38
N ILE A 542 -15.75 -13.37 13.19
CA ILE A 542 -15.07 -12.92 11.96
C ILE A 542 -15.47 -13.77 10.74
N ILE A 543 -15.65 -15.10 10.91
CA ILE A 543 -16.03 -15.96 9.78
C ILE A 543 -17.40 -15.60 9.19
N LYS A 544 -18.33 -15.14 10.05
CA LYS A 544 -19.66 -14.69 9.65
C LYS A 544 -19.65 -13.29 9.04
N ASN A 545 -18.83 -12.40 9.59
CA ASN A 545 -18.66 -11.05 9.08
C ASN A 545 -17.20 -10.60 9.22
N ARG A 546 -16.48 -10.56 8.10
CA ARG A 546 -15.07 -10.17 8.04
C ARG A 546 -14.85 -8.71 8.47
N SER A 547 -15.87 -7.85 8.35
CA SER A 547 -15.82 -6.45 8.80
C SER A 547 -15.68 -6.31 10.32
N LEU A 548 -15.79 -7.40 11.10
CA LEU A 548 -15.64 -7.39 12.56
C LEU A 548 -14.20 -7.57 13.05
N ILE A 549 -13.23 -7.83 12.15
CA ILE A 549 -11.80 -7.94 12.51
C ILE A 549 -11.32 -6.75 13.39
N PRO A 550 -11.62 -5.47 13.09
CA PRO A 550 -11.19 -4.32 13.90
C PRO A 550 -11.63 -4.34 15.36
N LEU A 551 -12.70 -5.08 15.69
CA LEU A 551 -13.25 -5.10 17.05
C LEU A 551 -12.37 -5.90 18.03
N PHE A 552 -11.43 -6.69 17.51
CA PHE A 552 -10.61 -7.59 18.30
C PHE A 552 -9.15 -7.15 18.28
N ASN A 553 -8.42 -7.33 19.40
CA ASN A 553 -6.99 -7.08 19.45
C ASN A 553 -6.23 -8.24 18.79
N VAL A 554 -6.22 -8.28 17.45
CA VAL A 554 -5.69 -9.40 16.67
C VAL A 554 -4.21 -9.63 16.95
N THR A 555 -3.41 -8.56 17.01
CA THR A 555 -1.96 -8.65 17.29
C THR A 555 -1.68 -9.27 18.65
N GLU A 556 -2.34 -8.78 19.71
CA GLU A 556 -2.17 -9.35 21.06
C GLU A 556 -2.63 -10.83 21.14
N ILE A 557 -3.71 -11.18 20.43
CA ILE A 557 -4.15 -12.58 20.32
C ILE A 557 -3.07 -13.43 19.62
N CYS A 558 -2.48 -12.94 18.52
CA CYS A 558 -1.43 -13.65 17.79
C CYS A 558 -0.13 -13.80 18.60
N ASP A 559 0.27 -12.79 19.36
CA ASP A 559 1.41 -12.87 20.28
C ASP A 559 1.19 -13.89 21.39
N ARG A 560 0.00 -13.94 21.98
CA ARG A 560 -0.31 -14.98 22.98
C ARG A 560 -0.40 -16.37 22.37
N ILE A 561 -0.93 -16.50 21.14
CA ILE A 561 -0.89 -17.76 20.40
C ILE A 561 0.57 -18.21 20.23
N LYS A 562 1.49 -17.32 19.87
CA LYS A 562 2.93 -17.64 19.73
C LYS A 562 3.51 -18.24 21.01
N GLU A 563 3.18 -17.69 22.17
CA GLU A 563 3.67 -18.16 23.46
C GLU A 563 3.06 -19.51 23.86
N GLU A 564 1.76 -19.70 23.60
CA GLU A 564 0.99 -20.88 24.06
C GLU A 564 0.69 -21.91 22.95
N ILE A 565 1.30 -21.80 21.78
CA ILE A 565 0.95 -22.61 20.59
C ILE A 565 0.98 -24.12 20.89
N ASN A 566 1.90 -24.57 21.73
CA ASN A 566 2.06 -25.96 22.13
C ASN A 566 0.92 -26.49 23.01
N ALA A 567 0.08 -25.64 23.60
CA ALA A 567 -1.11 -26.04 24.35
C ALA A 567 -2.36 -26.09 23.47
N LEU A 568 -2.41 -25.27 22.41
CA LEU A 568 -3.58 -25.11 21.54
C LEU A 568 -3.73 -26.23 20.50
N ASN A 569 -4.96 -26.73 20.27
CA ASN A 569 -5.25 -27.86 19.37
C ASN A 569 -6.37 -27.60 18.35
N ASP A 570 -6.97 -26.42 18.37
CA ASP A 570 -8.19 -26.10 17.63
C ASP A 570 -7.91 -25.55 16.22
N ILE A 571 -8.77 -25.87 15.26
CA ILE A 571 -8.73 -25.37 13.87
C ILE A 571 -8.84 -23.83 13.81
N HIS A 572 -9.46 -23.22 14.82
CA HIS A 572 -9.59 -21.76 14.93
C HIS A 572 -8.22 -21.05 15.01
N VAL A 573 -7.18 -21.71 15.52
CA VAL A 573 -5.84 -21.11 15.72
C VAL A 573 -5.11 -20.85 14.41
N PRO A 574 -4.87 -21.84 13.53
CA PRO A 574 -4.29 -21.58 12.22
C PRO A 574 -5.19 -20.70 11.35
N ASN A 575 -6.52 -20.78 11.49
CA ASN A 575 -7.44 -19.87 10.80
C ASN A 575 -7.25 -18.42 11.23
N PHE A 576 -7.12 -18.16 12.54
CA PHE A 576 -6.90 -16.83 13.08
C PHE A 576 -5.54 -16.24 12.68
N LEU A 577 -4.47 -17.03 12.76
CA LEU A 577 -3.14 -16.64 12.26
C LEU A 577 -3.16 -16.36 10.74
N SER A 578 -3.98 -17.09 9.98
CA SER A 578 -4.20 -16.81 8.55
C SER A 578 -4.90 -15.48 8.31
N ILE A 579 -5.85 -15.08 9.15
CA ILE A 579 -6.46 -13.73 9.07
C ILE A 579 -5.37 -12.67 9.25
N TYR A 580 -4.53 -12.78 10.28
CA TYR A 580 -3.43 -11.84 10.49
C TYR A 580 -2.53 -11.74 9.25
N THR A 581 -2.05 -12.88 8.75
CA THR A 581 -1.09 -12.93 7.64
C THR A 581 -1.64 -12.45 6.30
N ARG A 582 -2.97 -12.46 6.12
CA ARG A 582 -3.61 -12.01 4.89
C ARG A 582 -3.96 -10.53 4.90
N TYR A 583 -4.34 -10.00 6.06
CA TYR A 583 -4.90 -8.65 6.15
C TYR A 583 -4.00 -7.64 6.88
N ILE A 584 -3.03 -8.09 7.69
CA ILE A 584 -2.21 -7.23 8.57
C ILE A 584 -0.76 -7.20 8.11
N GLY A 585 -0.08 -8.33 8.19
CA GLY A 585 1.35 -8.42 7.92
C GLY A 585 1.84 -9.87 8.03
N ASP A 586 3.04 -10.17 7.55
CA ASP A 586 3.54 -11.54 7.42
C ASP A 586 4.42 -12.02 8.59
N GLU A 587 4.56 -11.23 9.66
CA GLU A 587 5.41 -11.52 10.82
C GLU A 587 5.05 -12.85 11.53
N PHE A 588 3.75 -13.20 11.58
CA PHE A 588 3.27 -14.45 12.16
C PHE A 588 3.24 -15.62 11.16
N LYS A 589 3.71 -15.43 9.93
CA LYS A 589 3.77 -16.50 8.90
C LYS A 589 4.59 -17.72 9.34
N PRO A 590 5.75 -17.59 10.04
CA PRO A 590 6.46 -18.74 10.60
C PRO A 590 5.62 -19.51 11.63
N ILE A 591 4.83 -18.78 12.43
CA ILE A 591 3.97 -19.36 13.48
C ILE A 591 2.77 -20.04 12.86
N LEU A 592 2.17 -19.45 11.83
CA LEU A 592 1.12 -20.08 11.03
C LEU A 592 1.58 -21.43 10.47
N ARG A 593 2.81 -21.52 9.97
CA ARG A 593 3.40 -22.79 9.50
C ARG A 593 3.48 -23.82 10.62
N TYR A 594 3.98 -23.42 11.80
CA TYR A 594 4.03 -24.31 12.95
C TYR A 594 2.63 -24.70 13.46
N GLY A 595 1.67 -23.76 13.43
CA GLY A 595 0.27 -23.99 13.79
C GLY A 595 -0.41 -24.99 12.88
N LEU A 596 -0.11 -24.95 11.58
CA LEU A 596 -0.53 -25.98 10.62
C LEU A 596 0.02 -27.36 11.00
N GLU A 597 1.31 -27.49 11.31
CA GLU A 597 1.90 -28.77 11.75
C GLU A 597 1.27 -29.30 13.03
N ASN A 598 1.18 -28.41 14.02
CA ASN A 598 0.70 -28.75 15.34
C ASN A 598 -0.77 -29.19 15.33
N PHE A 599 -1.60 -28.57 14.47
CA PHE A 599 -2.99 -29.02 14.25
C PHE A 599 -3.05 -30.47 13.76
N PHE A 600 -2.23 -30.84 12.76
CA PHE A 600 -2.19 -32.22 12.25
C PHE A 600 -1.66 -33.21 13.29
N ILE A 601 -0.56 -32.87 13.98
CA ILE A 601 0.06 -33.73 14.98
C ILE A 601 -0.92 -34.02 16.13
N LYS A 602 -1.54 -32.99 16.70
CA LYS A 602 -2.41 -33.14 17.87
C LYS A 602 -3.74 -33.81 17.55
N ASN A 603 -4.25 -33.67 16.33
CA ASN A 603 -5.47 -34.35 15.89
C ASN A 603 -5.19 -35.77 15.34
N ASN A 604 -3.96 -36.27 15.46
CA ASN A 604 -3.52 -37.57 14.94
C ASN A 604 -3.84 -37.74 13.44
N LEU A 605 -3.46 -36.73 12.65
CA LEU A 605 -3.63 -36.70 11.20
C LEU A 605 -2.25 -36.78 10.52
N LYS A 606 -2.05 -37.77 9.68
CA LYS A 606 -0.79 -37.99 8.93
C LYS A 606 -0.85 -37.52 7.49
N SER A 607 -2.05 -37.28 6.96
CA SER A 607 -2.26 -36.85 5.58
C SER A 607 -3.55 -36.06 5.41
N LEU A 608 -3.67 -35.37 4.27
CA LEU A 608 -4.93 -34.74 3.84
C LEU A 608 -6.06 -35.76 3.64
N ASP A 609 -5.73 -36.97 3.19
CA ASP A 609 -6.72 -38.03 2.98
C ASP A 609 -7.37 -38.44 4.33
N GLU A 610 -6.60 -38.49 5.42
CA GLU A 610 -7.13 -38.72 6.77
C GLU A 610 -7.97 -37.55 7.30
N LEU A 611 -7.63 -36.30 6.94
CA LEU A 611 -8.45 -35.13 7.28
C LEU A 611 -9.81 -35.20 6.58
N PHE A 612 -9.85 -35.57 5.30
CA PHE A 612 -11.11 -35.71 4.57
C PHE A 612 -12.01 -36.83 5.10
N LEU A 613 -11.42 -37.91 5.63
CA LEU A 613 -12.18 -38.98 6.31
C LEU A 613 -12.81 -38.53 7.63
N LYS A 614 -12.20 -37.55 8.31
CA LYS A 614 -12.65 -37.02 9.61
C LYS A 614 -13.33 -35.66 9.51
N LYS A 615 -13.74 -35.23 8.31
CA LYS A 615 -14.29 -33.88 8.05
C LYS A 615 -15.50 -33.52 8.92
N ASP A 616 -16.33 -34.50 9.27
CA ASP A 616 -17.57 -34.28 10.03
C ASP A 616 -17.33 -33.92 11.51
N LEU A 617 -16.09 -34.05 12.00
CA LEU A 617 -15.70 -33.62 13.35
C LEU A 617 -15.49 -32.10 13.46
N PHE A 618 -15.40 -31.39 12.33
CA PHE A 618 -15.11 -29.96 12.29
C PHE A 618 -16.29 -29.17 11.76
N ASN A 619 -16.42 -27.91 12.21
CA ASN A 619 -17.40 -27.00 11.63
C ASN A 619 -17.10 -26.77 10.15
N LYS A 620 -18.12 -26.95 9.29
CA LYS A 620 -17.98 -26.89 7.82
C LYS A 620 -17.40 -25.56 7.32
N GLU A 621 -17.80 -24.43 7.89
CA GLU A 621 -17.30 -23.10 7.50
C GLU A 621 -15.83 -22.95 7.88
N GLN A 622 -15.45 -23.35 9.10
CA GLN A 622 -14.07 -23.29 9.58
C GLN A 622 -13.14 -24.20 8.77
N LEU A 623 -13.60 -25.41 8.42
CA LEU A 623 -12.84 -26.36 7.61
C LEU A 623 -12.64 -25.84 6.19
N ASN A 624 -13.68 -25.28 5.57
CA ASN A 624 -13.57 -24.70 4.23
C ASN A 624 -12.57 -23.53 4.20
N TYR A 625 -12.64 -22.62 5.19
CA TYR A 625 -11.66 -21.52 5.31
C TYR A 625 -10.23 -22.04 5.47
N PHE A 626 -10.03 -23.04 6.35
CA PHE A 626 -8.73 -23.65 6.59
C PHE A 626 -8.13 -24.24 5.31
N LEU A 627 -8.92 -25.03 4.57
CA LEU A 627 -8.49 -25.65 3.31
C LEU A 627 -8.18 -24.60 2.23
N GLU A 628 -8.99 -23.56 2.12
CA GLU A 628 -8.83 -22.53 1.10
C GLU A 628 -7.59 -21.66 1.35
N PHE A 629 -7.39 -21.18 2.59
CA PHE A 629 -6.45 -20.10 2.91
C PHE A 629 -5.25 -20.50 3.79
N VAL A 630 -5.32 -21.61 4.52
CA VAL A 630 -4.19 -22.13 5.32
C VAL A 630 -3.44 -23.22 4.56
N CYS A 631 -4.16 -24.16 3.94
CA CYS A 631 -3.56 -25.24 3.15
C CYS A 631 -3.17 -24.78 1.73
N VAL A 632 -2.39 -23.70 1.65
CA VAL A 632 -1.84 -23.13 0.41
C VAL A 632 -0.41 -23.62 0.16
N PRO A 633 0.05 -23.73 -1.11
CA PRO A 633 1.36 -24.27 -1.45
C PRO A 633 2.53 -23.61 -0.70
N ASP A 634 2.48 -22.30 -0.50
CA ASP A 634 3.53 -21.51 0.18
C ASP A 634 3.74 -21.89 1.64
N LEU A 635 2.69 -22.36 2.32
CA LEU A 635 2.76 -22.83 3.71
C LEU A 635 3.12 -24.32 3.74
N MET A 636 2.53 -25.10 2.83
CA MET A 636 2.71 -26.56 2.77
C MET A 636 4.13 -27.01 2.37
N LYS A 637 4.81 -26.30 1.46
CA LYS A 637 6.15 -26.70 0.95
C LYS A 637 7.22 -26.80 2.04
N LEU A 638 7.06 -26.04 3.12
CA LEU A 638 8.04 -25.91 4.19
C LEU A 638 7.68 -26.76 5.41
N THR A 639 6.61 -27.55 5.30
CA THR A 639 6.09 -28.44 6.34
C THR A 639 6.67 -29.84 6.17
N LEU A 640 7.08 -30.50 7.26
CA LEU A 640 7.57 -31.90 7.19
C LEU A 640 6.49 -32.87 6.69
N LEU A 641 5.22 -32.52 6.88
CA LEU A 641 4.04 -33.30 6.47
C LEU A 641 3.88 -33.42 4.95
N PHE A 642 4.37 -32.45 4.17
CA PHE A 642 4.11 -32.35 2.72
C PHE A 642 5.37 -32.37 1.87
N TYR A 643 6.46 -32.94 2.40
CA TYR A 643 7.81 -32.88 1.81
C TYR A 643 7.86 -33.32 0.34
N GLY A 644 8.35 -32.43 -0.52
CA GLY A 644 8.51 -32.60 -1.97
C GLY A 644 7.53 -31.76 -2.80
N THR A 645 8.05 -30.89 -3.68
CA THR A 645 7.26 -29.98 -4.55
C THR A 645 6.12 -30.68 -5.29
N LYS A 646 6.38 -31.87 -5.82
CA LYS A 646 5.39 -32.70 -6.52
C LYS A 646 4.26 -33.19 -5.61
N LYS A 647 4.55 -33.51 -4.33
CA LYS A 647 3.52 -33.91 -3.35
C LYS A 647 2.69 -32.70 -2.91
N THR A 648 3.29 -31.53 -2.76
CA THR A 648 2.56 -30.32 -2.38
C THR A 648 1.55 -29.88 -3.45
N GLU A 649 1.96 -29.85 -4.73
CA GLU A 649 1.06 -29.51 -5.85
C GLU A 649 -0.08 -30.52 -5.97
N THR A 650 0.22 -31.81 -5.91
CA THR A 650 -0.80 -32.88 -5.96
C THR A 650 -1.81 -32.75 -4.82
N ASN A 651 -1.33 -32.43 -3.62
CA ASN A 651 -2.20 -32.20 -2.46
C ASN A 651 -3.06 -30.95 -2.61
N ARG A 652 -2.55 -29.86 -3.21
CA ARG A 652 -3.35 -28.67 -3.49
C ARG A 652 -4.44 -28.94 -4.54
N ILE A 653 -4.14 -29.73 -5.57
CA ILE A 653 -5.16 -30.15 -6.56
C ILE A 653 -6.31 -30.91 -5.88
N LYS A 654 -6.00 -31.82 -4.95
CA LYS A 654 -7.02 -32.53 -4.15
C LYS A 654 -7.89 -31.56 -3.34
N ILE A 655 -7.27 -30.57 -2.69
CA ILE A 655 -7.97 -29.54 -1.91
C ILE A 655 -8.89 -28.71 -2.82
N CYS A 656 -8.38 -28.19 -3.93
CA CYS A 656 -9.17 -27.41 -4.89
C CYS A 656 -10.34 -28.23 -5.45
N SER A 657 -10.14 -29.52 -5.72
CA SER A 657 -11.20 -30.43 -6.17
C SER A 657 -12.30 -30.60 -5.11
N TYR A 658 -11.91 -30.81 -3.85
CA TYR A 658 -12.86 -30.89 -2.73
C TYR A 658 -13.62 -29.57 -2.52
N LEU A 659 -12.94 -28.43 -2.65
CA LEU A 659 -13.58 -27.12 -2.53
C LEU A 659 -14.57 -26.89 -3.68
N MET A 660 -14.24 -27.27 -4.93
CA MET A 660 -15.14 -27.18 -6.08
C MET A 660 -16.42 -28.01 -5.93
N GLU A 661 -16.34 -29.18 -5.27
CA GLU A 661 -17.50 -30.01 -4.97
C GLU A 661 -18.43 -29.37 -3.92
N ASN A 662 -17.89 -28.55 -3.01
CA ASN A 662 -18.63 -27.99 -1.87
C ASN A 662 -18.95 -26.50 -1.98
N ASN A 663 -18.23 -25.75 -2.83
CA ASN A 663 -18.35 -24.32 -3.07
C ASN A 663 -17.83 -24.00 -4.49
N LYS A 664 -18.73 -23.62 -5.40
CA LYS A 664 -18.33 -23.23 -6.75
C LYS A 664 -17.74 -21.82 -6.72
N SER A 665 -16.43 -21.69 -6.94
CA SER A 665 -15.72 -20.42 -7.07
C SER A 665 -14.90 -20.41 -8.36
N GLU A 666 -15.05 -19.36 -9.16
CA GLU A 666 -14.33 -19.19 -10.43
C GLU A 666 -12.81 -19.10 -10.19
N ALA A 667 -12.38 -18.45 -9.12
CA ALA A 667 -10.97 -18.34 -8.73
C ALA A 667 -10.33 -19.72 -8.42
N ILE A 668 -11.06 -20.62 -7.75
CA ILE A 668 -10.57 -21.97 -7.46
C ILE A 668 -10.48 -22.80 -8.75
N SER A 669 -11.40 -22.59 -9.70
CA SER A 669 -11.34 -23.21 -11.03
C SER A 669 -10.12 -22.74 -11.82
N GLU A 670 -9.81 -21.45 -11.79
CA GLU A 670 -8.62 -20.89 -12.43
C GLU A 670 -7.31 -21.34 -11.76
N GLU A 671 -7.28 -21.40 -10.42
CA GLU A 671 -6.13 -21.93 -9.66
C GLU A 671 -5.87 -23.39 -10.05
N LEU A 672 -6.90 -24.23 -10.09
CA LEU A 672 -6.79 -25.64 -10.47
C LEU A 672 -6.26 -25.80 -11.90
N LYS A 673 -6.75 -25.00 -12.85
CA LYS A 673 -6.23 -24.98 -14.23
C LYS A 673 -4.76 -24.55 -14.27
N THR A 674 -4.40 -23.52 -13.51
CA THR A 674 -3.03 -22.98 -13.49
C THR A 674 -2.05 -23.95 -12.83
N LEU A 675 -2.44 -24.60 -11.73
CA LEU A 675 -1.62 -25.61 -11.06
C LEU A 675 -1.45 -26.86 -11.92
N ALA A 676 -2.49 -27.30 -12.62
CA ALA A 676 -2.39 -28.38 -13.60
C ALA A 676 -1.43 -28.01 -14.74
N LYS A 677 -1.50 -26.77 -15.26
CA LYS A 677 -0.56 -26.23 -16.27
C LYS A 677 0.88 -26.16 -15.73
N SER A 678 1.08 -25.68 -14.51
CA SER A 678 2.38 -25.58 -13.84
C SER A 678 3.03 -26.95 -13.60
N GLN A 679 2.25 -27.95 -13.20
CA GLN A 679 2.77 -29.31 -12.98
C GLN A 679 3.28 -29.95 -14.27
N VAL A 680 2.64 -29.61 -15.40
CA VAL A 680 3.04 -30.02 -16.75
C VAL A 680 4.28 -29.26 -17.21
N LEU A 681 4.34 -27.95 -17.00
CA LEU A 681 5.49 -27.10 -17.35
C LEU A 681 6.72 -27.41 -16.49
N ASN A 682 6.58 -27.72 -15.19
CA ASN A 682 7.70 -28.07 -14.30
C ASN A 682 8.33 -29.43 -14.65
N ILE A 683 7.58 -30.33 -15.31
CA ILE A 683 8.13 -31.57 -15.86
C ILE A 683 8.96 -31.26 -17.12
N ALA A 684 8.60 -30.21 -17.88
CA ALA A 684 9.35 -29.73 -19.04
C ALA A 684 10.52 -28.78 -18.68
N SER A 685 10.41 -28.00 -17.61
CA SER A 685 11.33 -26.91 -17.21
C SER A 685 12.52 -27.36 -16.37
N LYS A 686 12.63 -28.66 -16.02
CA LYS A 686 13.80 -29.24 -15.31
C LYS A 686 15.13 -29.14 -16.08
N GLN A 687 15.15 -28.49 -17.24
CA GLN A 687 16.34 -28.28 -18.05
C GLN A 687 16.90 -26.84 -18.04
N VAL A 688 16.27 -25.83 -17.41
CA VAL A 688 16.76 -24.43 -17.49
C VAL A 688 16.48 -23.62 -16.21
N ASP A 689 17.47 -23.51 -15.30
CA ASP A 689 17.36 -22.85 -13.99
C ASP A 689 18.40 -21.69 -13.85
N HIS A 690 18.24 -20.59 -14.60
CA HIS A 690 19.26 -19.53 -14.68
C HIS A 690 18.85 -18.09 -14.30
N SER A 691 17.57 -17.77 -14.07
CA SER A 691 17.13 -16.38 -13.79
C SER A 691 16.77 -16.11 -12.31
N LYS A 692 17.09 -14.91 -11.80
CA LYS A 692 16.73 -14.45 -10.44
C LYS A 692 15.74 -13.26 -10.39
N ILE A 693 15.37 -12.66 -11.52
CA ILE A 693 14.45 -11.51 -11.57
C ILE A 693 13.00 -11.98 -11.73
N PHE A 694 12.14 -11.60 -10.78
CA PHE A 694 10.72 -11.93 -10.75
C PHE A 694 9.92 -10.85 -9.99
N ALA A 695 8.67 -10.64 -10.35
CA ALA A 695 7.73 -9.80 -9.60
C ALA A 695 6.38 -10.52 -9.62
N ASP A 696 5.78 -10.73 -8.43
CA ASP A 696 4.48 -11.35 -8.33
C ASP A 696 3.40 -10.32 -8.62
N THR A 697 2.77 -10.46 -9.79
CA THR A 697 1.71 -9.55 -10.24
C THR A 697 0.31 -10.10 -9.98
N SER A 698 0.18 -11.21 -9.24
CA SER A 698 -1.12 -11.84 -8.95
C SER A 698 -2.07 -10.88 -8.25
N LYS A 699 -1.59 -10.06 -7.31
CA LYS A 699 -2.38 -9.05 -6.59
C LYS A 699 -2.97 -7.97 -7.51
N LEU A 700 -2.28 -7.59 -8.59
CA LEU A 700 -2.82 -6.63 -9.56
C LEU A 700 -4.02 -7.20 -10.35
N LYS A 701 -4.17 -8.53 -10.35
CA LYS A 701 -5.21 -9.26 -11.09
C LYS A 701 -6.39 -9.71 -10.22
N THR A 702 -6.30 -9.64 -8.90
CA THR A 702 -7.37 -10.10 -7.99
C THR A 702 -8.50 -9.09 -7.83
N GLN A 703 -9.68 -9.58 -7.42
CA GLN A 703 -10.88 -8.76 -7.11
C GLN A 703 -10.67 -7.73 -5.98
N ASP A 704 -9.60 -7.86 -5.19
CA ASP A 704 -9.32 -6.97 -4.06
C ASP A 704 -8.89 -5.55 -4.49
N ASN A 705 -8.58 -5.32 -5.78
CA ASN A 705 -8.20 -4.02 -6.36
C ASN A 705 -9.37 -3.26 -7.01
N SER A 706 -10.53 -3.25 -6.35
CA SER A 706 -11.75 -2.55 -6.81
C SER A 706 -11.49 -1.08 -7.21
N GLY A 707 -10.63 -0.37 -6.46
CA GLY A 707 -10.34 1.05 -6.73
C GLY A 707 -9.57 1.29 -8.03
N LEU A 708 -8.60 0.44 -8.39
CA LEU A 708 -7.87 0.58 -9.67
C LEU A 708 -8.77 0.28 -10.88
N ASN A 709 -9.70 -0.66 -10.72
CA ASN A 709 -10.72 -0.95 -11.74
C ASN A 709 -11.68 0.24 -11.90
N GLU A 710 -12.12 0.86 -10.81
CA GLU A 710 -12.94 2.08 -10.87
C GLU A 710 -12.22 3.24 -11.57
N LEU A 711 -10.94 3.50 -11.27
CA LEU A 711 -10.14 4.51 -11.96
C LEU A 711 -10.03 4.22 -13.46
N TYR A 712 -9.85 2.95 -13.83
CA TYR A 712 -9.80 2.54 -15.23
C TYR A 712 -11.14 2.79 -15.93
N ASN A 713 -12.27 2.47 -15.28
CA ASN A 713 -13.60 2.75 -15.83
C ASN A 713 -13.86 4.25 -15.97
N GLN A 714 -13.44 5.07 -15.00
CA GLN A 714 -13.50 6.53 -15.11
C GLN A 714 -12.64 7.05 -16.27
N PHE A 715 -11.45 6.48 -16.47
CA PHE A 715 -10.60 6.80 -17.61
C PHE A 715 -11.27 6.47 -18.95
N LEU A 716 -11.96 5.33 -19.06
CA LEU A 716 -12.72 4.97 -20.26
C LEU A 716 -13.84 5.99 -20.55
N ASN A 717 -14.54 6.46 -19.51
CA ASN A 717 -15.56 7.49 -19.65
C ASN A 717 -14.97 8.82 -20.16
N LEU A 718 -13.81 9.22 -19.64
CA LEU A 718 -13.11 10.42 -20.11
C LEU A 718 -12.57 10.25 -21.54
N LYS A 719 -12.06 9.08 -21.90
CA LYS A 719 -11.57 8.79 -23.26
C LYS A 719 -12.64 8.99 -24.34
N ALA A 720 -13.93 8.87 -23.99
CA ALA A 720 -15.05 9.10 -24.90
C ALA A 720 -15.36 10.59 -25.16
N LYS A 721 -14.82 11.52 -24.35
CA LYS A 721 -14.95 12.97 -24.56
C LYS A 721 -14.00 13.46 -25.67
N ASP A 722 -14.37 14.55 -26.33
CA ASP A 722 -13.53 15.19 -27.34
C ASP A 722 -12.50 16.14 -26.70
N TYR A 723 -11.23 15.96 -27.06
CA TYR A 723 -10.10 16.78 -26.61
C TYR A 723 -9.27 17.31 -27.79
N SER A 724 -9.82 17.30 -29.01
CA SER A 724 -9.11 17.73 -30.23
C SER A 724 -8.54 19.13 -30.17
N ASP A 725 -9.18 20.01 -29.40
CA ASP A 725 -8.85 21.43 -29.29
C ASP A 725 -7.77 21.73 -28.24
N ASN A 726 -7.31 20.71 -27.51
CA ASN A 726 -6.27 20.86 -26.49
C ASN A 726 -4.86 20.82 -27.11
N GLU A 727 -4.07 21.87 -26.89
CA GLU A 727 -2.73 22.02 -27.47
C GLU A 727 -1.76 20.90 -27.07
N VAL A 728 -1.79 20.45 -25.81
CA VAL A 728 -0.98 19.33 -25.30
C VAL A 728 -1.39 18.02 -25.98
N GLU A 729 -2.70 17.79 -26.12
CA GLU A 729 -3.24 16.61 -26.79
C GLU A 729 -2.79 16.56 -28.27
N MET A 730 -2.89 17.68 -28.98
CA MET A 730 -2.43 17.79 -30.37
C MET A 730 -0.92 17.56 -30.49
N PHE A 731 -0.12 18.14 -29.59
CA PHE A 731 1.32 17.97 -29.56
C PHE A 731 1.72 16.51 -29.33
N LEU A 732 1.14 15.85 -28.33
CA LEU A 732 1.42 14.45 -28.00
C LEU A 732 0.95 13.50 -29.11
N LYS A 733 -0.23 13.76 -29.69
CA LYS A 733 -0.75 13.02 -30.85
C LYS A 733 0.20 13.10 -32.03
N ASN A 734 0.66 14.29 -32.39
CA ASN A 734 1.61 14.48 -33.48
C ASN A 734 2.94 13.76 -33.22
N LEU A 735 3.46 13.81 -31.99
CA LEU A 735 4.68 13.08 -31.62
C LEU A 735 4.51 11.56 -31.76
N VAL A 736 3.43 11.01 -31.20
CA VAL A 736 3.16 9.57 -31.28
C VAL A 736 2.88 9.13 -32.72
N GLU A 737 2.16 9.92 -33.51
CA GLU A 737 1.95 9.64 -34.94
C GLU A 737 3.26 9.63 -35.74
N VAL A 738 4.20 10.53 -35.46
CA VAL A 738 5.54 10.53 -36.08
C VAL A 738 6.30 9.26 -35.72
N VAL A 739 6.19 8.80 -34.47
CA VAL A 739 6.82 7.59 -33.96
C VAL A 739 6.18 6.32 -34.54
N LEU A 740 4.87 6.30 -34.73
CA LEU A 740 4.08 5.19 -35.28
C LEU A 740 4.07 5.11 -36.83
N LYS A 741 4.74 6.02 -37.55
CA LYS A 741 4.81 5.97 -39.03
C LYS A 741 5.36 4.62 -39.52
N PRO A 742 4.88 4.13 -40.68
CA PRO A 742 5.07 2.75 -41.10
C PRO A 742 6.53 2.51 -41.50
N LYS A 743 7.34 2.04 -40.55
CA LYS A 743 8.48 1.18 -40.81
C LYS A 743 8.06 -0.24 -40.44
N GLU A 744 8.47 -1.23 -41.25
CA GLU A 744 7.94 -2.60 -41.24
C GLU A 744 8.01 -3.34 -39.88
N LYS A 745 8.74 -2.82 -38.88
CA LYS A 745 8.60 -3.16 -37.45
C LYS A 745 8.90 -1.91 -36.61
N PHE A 746 7.95 -1.50 -35.75
CA PHE A 746 8.16 -0.45 -34.76
C PHE A 746 9.02 -0.98 -33.61
N ASP A 747 10.14 -0.32 -33.31
CA ASP A 747 11.00 -0.66 -32.18
C ASP A 747 10.61 0.21 -30.97
N GLU A 748 9.86 -0.38 -30.04
CA GLU A 748 9.43 0.26 -28.80
C GLU A 748 10.59 0.73 -27.92
N SER A 749 11.81 0.21 -28.14
CA SER A 749 13.01 0.70 -27.44
C SER A 749 13.32 2.17 -27.75
N LEU A 750 12.85 2.70 -28.89
CA LEU A 750 12.96 4.13 -29.23
C LEU A 750 12.20 5.01 -28.22
N ILE A 751 11.05 4.57 -27.74
CA ILE A 751 10.27 5.31 -26.72
C ILE A 751 10.98 5.30 -25.38
N LEU A 752 11.49 4.12 -25.00
CA LEU A 752 12.20 3.92 -23.74
C LEU A 752 13.56 4.64 -23.71
N LYS A 753 14.20 4.84 -24.87
CA LYS A 753 15.56 5.40 -25.00
C LYS A 753 15.58 6.88 -25.42
N ASP A 754 14.87 7.24 -26.48
CA ASP A 754 15.04 8.53 -27.17
C ASP A 754 13.98 9.57 -26.75
N PHE A 755 12.81 9.12 -26.27
CA PHE A 755 11.70 10.00 -25.87
C PHE A 755 11.51 10.13 -24.35
N SER A 756 12.23 9.35 -23.54
CA SER A 756 12.16 9.40 -22.08
C SER A 756 12.57 10.77 -21.48
N GLY A 757 13.33 11.57 -22.23
CA GLY A 757 13.74 12.93 -21.87
C GLY A 757 12.87 14.06 -22.44
N VAL A 758 11.77 13.75 -23.15
CA VAL A 758 10.89 14.77 -23.71
C VAL A 758 9.89 15.24 -22.65
N TYR A 759 9.98 16.53 -22.31
CA TYR A 759 9.09 17.18 -21.36
C TYR A 759 8.18 18.17 -22.07
N VAL A 760 6.89 18.15 -21.76
CA VAL A 760 5.98 19.24 -22.09
C VAL A 760 6.22 20.32 -21.04
N ILE A 761 6.80 21.45 -21.45
CA ILE A 761 7.08 22.58 -20.55
C ILE A 761 5.89 23.55 -20.59
N GLY A 762 5.31 23.83 -19.43
CA GLY A 762 4.42 25.00 -19.24
C GLY A 762 2.95 24.81 -19.57
N GLN A 763 2.39 23.59 -19.59
CA GLN A 763 0.94 23.38 -19.72
C GLN A 763 0.45 22.20 -18.86
N SER A 764 -0.72 22.37 -18.23
CA SER A 764 -1.45 21.31 -17.54
C SER A 764 -1.99 20.26 -18.54
N ASN A 765 -1.95 18.99 -18.16
CA ASN A 765 -2.55 17.91 -18.95
C ASN A 765 -4.08 18.04 -18.93
N ASN A 766 -4.77 17.37 -19.87
CA ASN A 766 -6.22 17.24 -19.77
C ASN A 766 -6.62 16.18 -18.73
N GLU A 767 -7.87 16.22 -18.26
CA GLU A 767 -8.44 15.30 -17.26
C GLU A 767 -8.15 13.83 -17.55
N LYS A 768 -8.31 13.45 -18.84
CA LYS A 768 -8.12 12.10 -19.33
C LYS A 768 -6.67 11.64 -19.15
N ASN A 769 -5.71 12.48 -19.51
CA ASN A 769 -4.28 12.17 -19.42
C ASN A 769 -3.80 12.21 -17.95
N ASP A 770 -4.32 13.13 -17.13
CA ASP A 770 -4.01 13.19 -15.70
C ASP A 770 -4.51 11.96 -14.94
N LEU A 771 -5.74 11.53 -15.21
CA LEU A 771 -6.29 10.32 -14.61
C LEU A 771 -5.51 9.07 -15.05
N PHE A 772 -5.10 9.02 -16.32
CA PHE A 772 -4.28 7.93 -16.84
C PHE A 772 -2.88 7.90 -16.23
N GLU A 773 -2.23 9.06 -16.07
CA GLU A 773 -0.94 9.16 -15.37
C GLU A 773 -1.07 8.62 -13.94
N LYS A 774 -2.10 9.04 -13.20
CA LYS A 774 -2.36 8.54 -11.83
C LYS A 774 -2.53 7.03 -11.81
N LEU A 775 -3.34 6.49 -12.73
CA LEU A 775 -3.58 5.06 -12.84
C LEU A 775 -2.28 4.30 -13.10
N LEU A 776 -1.46 4.72 -14.06
CA LEU A 776 -0.20 4.05 -14.38
C LEU A 776 0.87 4.21 -13.30
N ILE A 777 0.98 5.38 -12.66
CA ILE A 777 1.89 5.58 -11.52
C ILE A 777 1.54 4.61 -10.39
N ARG A 778 0.25 4.43 -10.07
CA ARG A 778 -0.17 3.48 -9.03
C ARG A 778 0.14 2.04 -9.40
N ILE A 779 -0.13 1.63 -10.63
CA ILE A 779 0.20 0.26 -11.10
C ILE A 779 1.72 0.05 -11.12
N ARG A 780 2.50 1.06 -11.52
CA ARG A 780 3.97 1.03 -11.47
C ARG A 780 4.46 0.86 -10.03
N ASP A 781 3.96 1.68 -9.11
CA ASP A 781 4.42 1.67 -7.72
C ASP A 781 4.09 0.34 -7.05
N GLU A 782 2.94 -0.27 -7.37
CA GLU A 782 2.61 -1.62 -6.91
C GLU A 782 3.49 -2.70 -7.57
N PHE A 783 3.78 -2.61 -8.87
CA PHE A 783 4.70 -3.53 -9.57
C PHE A 783 6.12 -3.48 -9.00
N VAL A 784 6.60 -2.28 -8.66
CA VAL A 784 7.97 -2.05 -8.20
C VAL A 784 8.11 -2.23 -6.69
N PHE A 785 7.25 -1.61 -5.89
CA PHE A 785 7.37 -1.47 -4.43
C PHE A 785 6.29 -2.21 -3.63
N GLY A 786 5.30 -2.83 -4.28
CA GLY A 786 4.29 -3.62 -3.60
C GLY A 786 4.89 -4.79 -2.80
N THR A 787 4.08 -5.43 -1.95
CA THR A 787 4.50 -6.49 -1.00
C THR A 787 5.35 -7.62 -1.60
N ASN A 788 5.17 -7.97 -2.87
CA ASN A 788 5.99 -8.94 -3.62
C ASN A 788 6.55 -8.31 -4.93
N GLY A 789 6.74 -7.00 -4.94
CA GLY A 789 7.20 -6.21 -6.07
C GLY A 789 8.69 -6.40 -6.37
N LEU A 790 9.12 -5.82 -7.49
CA LEU A 790 10.49 -5.98 -8.01
C LEU A 790 11.57 -5.58 -6.98
N ASN A 791 11.38 -4.47 -6.25
CA ASN A 791 12.39 -3.94 -5.34
C ASN A 791 12.68 -4.87 -4.14
N ILE A 792 11.67 -5.54 -3.60
CA ILE A 792 11.83 -6.52 -2.51
C ILE A 792 12.58 -7.75 -3.02
N ASN A 793 12.29 -8.21 -4.25
CA ASN A 793 13.06 -9.29 -4.85
C ASN A 793 14.53 -8.89 -5.08
N LEU A 794 14.79 -7.69 -5.60
CA LEU A 794 16.14 -7.16 -5.75
C LEU A 794 16.88 -7.10 -4.40
N SER A 795 16.21 -6.64 -3.35
CA SER A 795 16.74 -6.57 -1.99
C SER A 795 17.13 -7.97 -1.48
N THR A 796 16.21 -8.93 -1.53
CA THR A 796 16.39 -10.27 -0.93
C THR A 796 17.29 -11.20 -1.73
N ARG A 797 17.24 -11.18 -3.07
CA ARG A 797 17.95 -12.16 -3.91
C ARG A 797 19.24 -11.65 -4.56
N ILE A 798 19.46 -10.33 -4.52
CA ILE A 798 20.63 -9.70 -5.16
C ILE A 798 21.40 -8.81 -4.18
N ARG A 799 20.80 -7.71 -3.68
CA ARG A 799 21.51 -6.66 -2.90
C ARG A 799 22.02 -7.16 -1.55
N HIS A 800 21.20 -7.91 -0.79
CA HIS A 800 21.59 -8.41 0.52
C HIS A 800 22.27 -9.77 0.41
N GLY A 801 23.56 -9.81 0.74
CA GLY A 801 24.32 -11.04 0.89
C GLY A 801 24.81 -11.65 -0.42
N HIS A 802 23.94 -11.89 -1.40
CA HIS A 802 24.29 -12.68 -2.60
C HIS A 802 25.32 -12.01 -3.51
N PHE A 803 25.11 -10.76 -3.91
CA PHE A 803 26.08 -10.04 -4.76
C PHE A 803 27.44 -9.84 -4.07
N PRO A 804 27.54 -9.30 -2.83
CA PRO A 804 28.83 -9.17 -2.15
C PRO A 804 29.53 -10.49 -1.88
N SER A 805 28.80 -11.54 -1.45
CA SER A 805 29.41 -12.84 -1.15
C SER A 805 29.99 -13.52 -2.39
N THR A 806 29.32 -13.39 -3.54
CA THR A 806 29.77 -14.00 -4.80
C THR A 806 31.05 -13.34 -5.30
N LEU A 807 31.16 -12.00 -5.23
CA LEU A 807 32.40 -11.29 -5.58
C LEU A 807 33.53 -11.56 -4.58
N ARG A 808 33.23 -11.59 -3.27
CA ARG A 808 34.24 -11.85 -2.22
C ARG A 808 34.78 -13.28 -2.29
N LYS A 809 33.98 -14.24 -2.76
CA LYS A 809 34.34 -15.67 -2.79
C LYS A 809 35.70 -15.92 -3.47
N SER A 810 35.91 -15.38 -4.67
CA SER A 810 37.18 -15.55 -5.40
C SER A 810 38.41 -15.02 -4.66
N LEU A 811 38.23 -13.96 -3.86
CA LEU A 811 39.31 -13.35 -3.10
C LEU A 811 39.55 -14.04 -1.76
N LEU A 812 38.50 -14.58 -1.14
CA LEU A 812 38.60 -15.33 0.11
C LEU A 812 39.25 -16.71 -0.11
N GLU A 813 38.94 -17.38 -1.22
CA GLU A 813 39.55 -18.67 -1.58
C GLU A 813 41.07 -18.59 -1.71
N GLU A 814 41.60 -17.47 -2.21
CA GLU A 814 43.04 -17.21 -2.38
C GLU A 814 43.63 -16.30 -1.28
N ASN A 815 42.85 -16.02 -0.21
CA ASN A 815 43.24 -15.17 0.93
C ASN A 815 43.73 -13.76 0.54
N LEU A 816 43.25 -13.16 -0.55
CA LEU A 816 43.72 -11.86 -1.07
C LEU A 816 43.07 -10.65 -0.41
N ILE A 817 41.90 -10.81 0.23
CA ILE A 817 41.16 -9.72 0.91
C ILE A 817 41.33 -9.79 2.43
N THR A 818 41.44 -8.63 3.09
CA THR A 818 41.61 -8.55 4.55
C THR A 818 40.33 -8.16 5.28
N THR A 819 40.26 -8.47 6.58
CA THR A 819 39.06 -8.20 7.40
C THR A 819 39.03 -6.78 7.95
N GLN A 820 37.87 -6.15 7.90
CA GLN A 820 37.64 -4.80 8.44
C GLN A 820 37.45 -4.83 9.96
N ILE A 821 38.07 -3.89 10.68
CA ILE A 821 37.91 -3.71 12.12
C ILE A 821 36.63 -2.89 12.38
N LYS A 822 35.67 -3.47 13.11
CA LYS A 822 34.30 -2.92 13.31
C LYS A 822 34.23 -1.50 13.92
N SER A 823 35.31 -0.98 14.49
CA SER A 823 35.31 0.28 15.26
C SER A 823 35.85 1.51 14.51
N ASN A 824 36.77 1.38 13.54
CA ASN A 824 37.50 2.54 12.98
C ASN A 824 37.65 2.57 11.44
N SER A 825 36.95 1.73 10.68
CA SER A 825 37.10 1.60 9.21
C SER A 825 38.50 1.20 8.71
N GLU A 826 39.39 0.75 9.60
CA GLU A 826 40.71 0.23 9.28
C GLU A 826 40.67 -1.28 8.99
N PHE A 827 41.55 -1.74 8.10
CA PHE A 827 41.68 -3.15 7.71
C PHE A 827 42.84 -3.82 8.46
N LYS A 828 42.64 -5.07 8.88
CA LYS A 828 43.70 -5.90 9.48
C LYS A 828 44.78 -6.24 8.45
N ALA A 829 45.96 -6.63 8.95
CA ALA A 829 47.03 -7.13 8.10
C ALA A 829 46.65 -8.47 7.46
N ASN A 830 47.15 -8.72 6.25
CA ASN A 830 46.97 -10.02 5.59
C ASN A 830 47.95 -11.05 6.14
N GLU A 831 47.65 -11.66 7.29
CA GLU A 831 48.57 -12.57 7.99
C GLU A 831 49.07 -13.73 7.11
N TYR A 832 48.25 -14.21 6.17
CA TYR A 832 48.61 -15.30 5.24
C TYR A 832 49.70 -14.85 4.25
N TRP A 833 49.46 -13.80 3.46
CA TRP A 833 50.45 -13.35 2.48
C TRP A 833 51.64 -12.63 3.11
N MET A 834 51.45 -11.98 4.26
CA MET A 834 52.55 -11.35 5.01
C MET A 834 53.55 -12.37 5.58
N SER A 835 53.13 -13.62 5.81
CA SER A 835 54.03 -14.70 6.24
C SER A 835 54.64 -15.49 5.08
N ASN A 836 53.96 -15.54 3.92
CA ASN A 836 54.41 -16.27 2.74
C ASN A 836 55.31 -15.45 1.80
N LEU A 837 55.11 -14.13 1.73
CA LEU A 837 56.00 -13.22 1.00
C LEU A 837 57.19 -12.90 1.91
N LYS A 838 58.41 -13.25 1.49
CA LYS A 838 59.62 -12.95 2.26
C LYS A 838 60.07 -11.52 1.97
N PHE A 839 60.17 -10.69 3.00
CA PHE A 839 60.56 -9.28 2.87
C PHE A 839 61.98 -9.04 3.37
N ASN A 840 62.73 -8.18 2.65
CA ASN A 840 64.12 -7.86 2.99
C ASN A 840 64.25 -6.76 4.05
N SER A 841 63.19 -5.96 4.27
CA SER A 841 63.14 -4.90 5.27
C SER A 841 61.76 -4.77 5.92
N GLU A 842 61.70 -4.18 7.11
CA GLU A 842 60.45 -3.86 7.81
C GLU A 842 59.61 -2.82 7.03
N VAL A 843 60.28 -1.93 6.28
CA VAL A 843 59.64 -0.96 5.38
C VAL A 843 58.94 -1.65 4.21
N ASP A 844 59.55 -2.68 3.63
CA ASP A 844 58.93 -3.47 2.55
C ASP A 844 57.71 -4.24 3.03
N TYR A 845 57.77 -4.77 4.26
CA TYR A 845 56.64 -5.43 4.93
C TYR A 845 55.46 -4.46 5.13
N GLU A 846 55.71 -3.26 5.65
CA GLU A 846 54.67 -2.25 5.85
C GLU A 846 54.06 -1.78 4.53
N ASN A 847 54.87 -1.56 3.51
CA ASN A 847 54.41 -1.15 2.17
C ASN A 847 53.53 -2.23 1.52
N ALA A 848 53.92 -3.51 1.62
CA ALA A 848 53.13 -4.62 1.11
C ALA A 848 51.80 -4.76 1.86
N ASN A 849 51.83 -4.64 3.20
CA ASN A 849 50.62 -4.65 4.01
C ASN A 849 49.66 -3.50 3.65
N ASN A 850 50.21 -2.30 3.40
CA ASN A 850 49.42 -1.15 2.94
C ASN A 850 48.81 -1.39 1.55
N ALA A 851 49.51 -2.08 0.64
CA ALA A 851 48.95 -2.47 -0.66
C ALA A 851 47.72 -3.38 -0.51
N PHE A 852 47.76 -4.39 0.38
CA PHE A 852 46.61 -5.25 0.66
C PHE A 852 45.43 -4.51 1.32
N LYS A 853 45.72 -3.56 2.24
CA LYS A 853 44.69 -2.73 2.87
C LYS A 853 44.03 -1.79 1.87
N ASN A 854 44.81 -1.14 1.00
CA ASN A 854 44.30 -0.26 -0.04
C ASN A 854 43.45 -1.02 -1.06
N PHE A 855 43.92 -2.18 -1.51
CA PHE A 855 43.14 -3.09 -2.36
C PHE A 855 41.80 -3.47 -1.73
N SER A 856 41.81 -3.90 -0.46
CA SER A 856 40.59 -4.29 0.25
C SER A 856 39.61 -3.13 0.40
N LYS A 857 40.11 -1.92 0.65
CA LYS A 857 39.31 -0.68 0.71
C LYS A 857 38.71 -0.31 -0.65
N GLU A 858 39.50 -0.37 -1.72
CA GLU A 858 39.04 -0.08 -3.08
C GLU A 858 37.98 -1.10 -3.53
N PHE A 859 38.21 -2.39 -3.28
CA PHE A 859 37.27 -3.45 -3.63
C PHE A 859 35.94 -3.33 -2.88
N GLU A 860 35.96 -3.06 -1.57
CA GLU A 860 34.75 -2.81 -0.79
C GLU A 860 34.03 -1.53 -1.25
N SER A 861 34.76 -0.50 -1.69
CA SER A 861 34.17 0.69 -2.30
C SER A 861 33.44 0.36 -3.61
N ILE A 862 34.01 -0.51 -4.46
CA ILE A 862 33.38 -0.97 -5.71
C ILE A 862 32.09 -1.75 -5.42
N ILE A 863 32.11 -2.67 -4.45
CA ILE A 863 30.91 -3.42 -4.03
C ILE A 863 29.84 -2.48 -3.48
N SER A 864 30.24 -1.54 -2.61
CA SER A 864 29.33 -0.56 -2.01
C SER A 864 28.68 0.31 -3.07
N GLU A 865 29.46 0.84 -4.02
CA GLU A 865 28.94 1.65 -5.13
C GLU A 865 27.94 0.87 -5.98
N ALA A 866 28.26 -0.36 -6.41
CA ALA A 866 27.34 -1.14 -7.23
C ALA A 866 26.01 -1.45 -6.50
N ASN A 867 26.06 -1.76 -5.20
CA ASN A 867 24.86 -2.05 -4.40
C ASN A 867 24.03 -0.81 -4.06
N VAL A 868 24.68 0.28 -3.66
CA VAL A 868 24.03 1.48 -3.13
C VAL A 868 23.65 2.45 -4.26
N GLU A 869 24.35 2.40 -5.39
CA GLU A 869 24.12 3.31 -6.51
C GLU A 869 23.49 2.61 -7.71
N TRP A 870 24.10 1.52 -8.22
CA TRP A 870 23.70 0.97 -9.52
C TRP A 870 22.43 0.13 -9.47
N PHE A 871 22.31 -0.77 -8.49
CA PHE A 871 21.17 -1.69 -8.39
C PHE A 871 19.93 -1.08 -7.74
N GLN A 872 19.91 0.23 -7.51
CA GLN A 872 18.74 0.95 -6.97
C GLN A 872 17.70 1.23 -8.05
N VAL A 873 16.46 1.45 -7.60
CA VAL A 873 15.33 1.82 -8.46
C VAL A 873 15.12 3.33 -8.43
N LYS A 874 14.89 3.92 -9.60
CA LYS A 874 14.57 5.34 -9.79
C LYS A 874 13.20 5.45 -10.44
N VAL A 875 12.33 6.32 -9.91
CA VAL A 875 10.97 6.57 -10.44
C VAL A 875 10.68 8.03 -10.78
N PHE A 876 11.57 8.95 -10.39
CA PHE A 876 11.45 10.39 -10.67
C PHE A 876 12.26 10.82 -11.88
N ASN A 877 11.77 11.80 -12.63
CA ASN A 877 12.39 12.30 -13.84
C ASN A 877 13.69 13.09 -13.58
N GLU A 878 14.46 13.36 -14.64
CA GLU A 878 15.78 13.98 -14.51
C GLU A 878 15.71 15.47 -14.09
N SER A 879 14.62 16.18 -14.40
CA SER A 879 14.41 17.58 -14.02
C SER A 879 14.20 17.75 -12.51
N PHE A 880 13.39 16.89 -11.88
CA PHE A 880 13.24 16.86 -10.42
C PHE A 880 14.55 16.48 -9.71
N ASN A 881 15.32 15.55 -10.31
CA ASN A 881 16.63 15.11 -9.81
C ASN A 881 17.76 16.16 -9.96
N LYS A 882 17.57 17.21 -10.78
CA LYS A 882 18.55 18.30 -10.96
C LYS A 882 18.46 19.38 -9.87
N LEU A 883 17.29 19.54 -9.25
CA LEU A 883 17.04 20.55 -8.21
C LEU A 883 17.47 20.14 -6.81
N ILE A 884 17.66 18.83 -6.62
CA ILE A 884 18.07 18.24 -5.34
C ILE A 884 19.60 18.13 -5.37
N ASP A 885 20.28 19.15 -4.86
CA ASP A 885 21.72 19.40 -5.06
C ASP A 885 22.65 18.50 -4.20
N SER A 886 23.89 18.32 -4.70
CA SER A 886 25.09 17.67 -4.14
C SER A 886 25.05 16.22 -3.61
N GLU A 887 24.06 15.80 -2.80
CA GLU A 887 24.02 14.46 -2.19
C GLU A 887 23.47 13.36 -3.12
N LEU A 888 22.71 13.75 -4.15
CA LEU A 888 22.13 12.82 -5.14
C LEU A 888 23.14 12.23 -6.14
N LYS A 889 24.44 12.55 -6.03
CA LYS A 889 25.45 11.94 -6.92
C LYS A 889 25.35 10.40 -6.91
N SER A 890 25.07 9.80 -5.76
CA SER A 890 24.92 8.36 -5.61
C SER A 890 23.66 7.77 -6.29
N LYS A 891 22.51 8.47 -6.24
CA LYS A 891 21.24 7.97 -6.83
C LYS A 891 21.07 8.31 -8.32
N ARG A 892 21.84 9.26 -8.88
CA ARG A 892 21.89 9.49 -10.34
C ARG A 892 22.39 8.29 -11.14
N HIS A 893 23.04 7.33 -10.48
CA HIS A 893 23.60 6.14 -11.09
C HIS A 893 22.70 4.90 -10.99
N ALA A 894 21.47 5.02 -10.45
CA ALA A 894 20.47 3.97 -10.42
C ALA A 894 20.12 3.49 -11.83
N LEU A 895 20.24 2.19 -12.07
CA LEU A 895 20.09 1.59 -13.41
C LEU A 895 18.71 0.98 -13.64
N PHE A 896 17.92 0.75 -12.59
CA PHE A 896 16.52 0.39 -12.74
C PHE A 896 15.68 1.67 -12.86
N ASP A 897 15.57 2.20 -14.08
CA ASP A 897 14.77 3.39 -14.35
C ASP A 897 13.32 3.01 -14.67
N PHE A 898 12.42 3.39 -13.77
CA PHE A 898 10.96 3.26 -13.88
C PHE A 898 10.28 4.64 -13.92
N SER A 899 11.01 5.72 -14.21
CA SER A 899 10.38 7.01 -14.48
C SER A 899 9.51 6.93 -15.73
N LEU A 900 8.36 7.61 -15.68
CA LEU A 900 7.38 7.66 -16.76
C LEU A 900 7.41 9.05 -17.38
N SER A 901 7.68 9.12 -18.69
CA SER A 901 7.61 10.39 -19.43
C SER A 901 6.18 10.67 -19.91
N VAL A 902 5.86 11.93 -20.19
CA VAL A 902 4.53 12.32 -20.72
C VAL A 902 4.26 11.64 -22.07
N VAL A 903 5.30 11.51 -22.91
CA VAL A 903 5.21 10.82 -24.20
C VAL A 903 5.00 9.32 -24.03
N GLU A 904 5.68 8.68 -23.06
CA GLU A 904 5.48 7.28 -22.72
C GLU A 904 4.05 7.02 -22.23
N LEU A 905 3.52 7.86 -21.34
CA LEU A 905 2.14 7.75 -20.86
C LEU A 905 1.14 7.85 -22.01
N TYR A 906 1.30 8.83 -22.90
CA TYR A 906 0.41 9.01 -24.05
C TYR A 906 0.51 7.87 -25.07
N TYR A 907 1.71 7.31 -25.27
CA TYR A 907 1.90 6.12 -26.10
C TYR A 907 1.15 4.92 -25.52
N ILE A 908 1.28 4.66 -24.21
CA ILE A 908 0.59 3.54 -23.57
C ILE A 908 -0.93 3.75 -23.63
N GLN A 909 -1.39 4.97 -23.46
CA GLN A 909 -2.80 5.34 -23.57
C GLN A 909 -3.39 5.10 -24.97
N THR A 910 -2.62 5.37 -26.02
CA THR A 910 -3.08 5.25 -27.41
C THR A 910 -2.98 3.82 -27.93
N VAL A 911 -1.86 3.15 -27.67
CA VAL A 911 -1.56 1.81 -28.19
C VAL A 911 -2.12 0.69 -27.30
N TYR A 912 -2.02 0.85 -25.98
CA TYR A 912 -2.35 -0.21 -25.02
C TYR A 912 -3.66 0.03 -24.23
N ALA A 913 -4.36 1.16 -24.38
CA ALA A 913 -5.63 1.37 -23.68
C ALA A 913 -6.88 1.09 -24.56
N SER A 914 -6.75 0.21 -25.56
CA SER A 914 -7.80 -0.14 -26.53
C SER A 914 -8.40 -1.53 -26.26
N TYR A 915 -8.82 -1.80 -25.01
CA TYR A 915 -9.31 -3.12 -24.59
C TYR A 915 -10.67 -3.07 -23.88
N ASN A 916 -11.41 -4.17 -23.96
CA ASN A 916 -12.80 -4.31 -23.50
C ASN A 916 -12.93 -4.71 -22.02
N SER A 917 -11.82 -4.93 -21.28
CA SER A 917 -11.84 -5.36 -19.88
C SER A 917 -10.62 -4.88 -19.08
N TYR A 918 -10.79 -4.69 -17.77
CA TYR A 918 -9.72 -4.29 -16.83
C TYR A 918 -8.58 -5.32 -16.73
N SER A 919 -8.91 -6.62 -16.76
CA SER A 919 -7.90 -7.69 -16.69
C SER A 919 -6.98 -7.71 -17.92
N ASP A 920 -7.53 -7.44 -19.12
CA ASP A 920 -6.74 -7.28 -20.34
C ASP A 920 -5.84 -6.05 -20.30
N PHE A 921 -6.37 -4.92 -19.80
CA PHE A 921 -5.59 -3.71 -19.59
C PHE A 921 -4.40 -3.96 -18.67
N ILE A 922 -4.64 -4.52 -17.47
CA ILE A 922 -3.59 -4.81 -16.50
C ILE A 922 -2.53 -5.77 -17.05
N ARG A 923 -2.93 -6.83 -17.77
CA ARG A 923 -1.99 -7.73 -18.44
C ARG A 923 -1.04 -6.97 -19.36
N THR A 924 -1.58 -6.07 -20.16
CA THR A 924 -0.82 -5.32 -21.15
C THR A 924 0.12 -4.29 -20.51
N ILE A 925 -0.32 -3.62 -19.45
CA ILE A 925 0.52 -2.71 -18.65
C ILE A 925 1.65 -3.47 -17.93
N ILE A 926 1.36 -4.65 -17.38
CA ILE A 926 2.38 -5.51 -16.79
C ILE A 926 3.41 -5.92 -17.85
N GLU A 927 2.98 -6.26 -19.06
CA GLU A 927 3.88 -6.54 -20.18
C GLU A 927 4.77 -5.33 -20.53
N TRP A 928 4.22 -4.11 -20.51
CA TRP A 928 5.02 -2.89 -20.69
C TRP A 928 6.08 -2.72 -19.61
N PHE A 929 5.75 -2.89 -18.32
CA PHE A 929 6.72 -2.80 -17.24
C PHE A 929 7.78 -3.91 -17.30
N TRP A 930 7.43 -5.10 -17.82
CA TRP A 930 8.42 -6.13 -18.11
C TRP A 930 9.36 -5.73 -19.26
N LYS A 931 8.86 -5.15 -20.35
CA LYS A 931 9.70 -4.62 -21.43
C LYS A 931 10.67 -3.54 -20.91
N LYS A 932 10.18 -2.63 -20.06
CA LYS A 932 11.01 -1.62 -19.39
C LYS A 932 12.05 -2.27 -18.46
N THR A 933 11.67 -3.34 -17.77
CA THR A 933 12.60 -4.14 -16.96
C THR A 933 13.68 -4.77 -17.83
N ASP A 934 13.33 -5.42 -18.93
CA ASP A 934 14.27 -6.07 -19.84
C ASP A 934 15.29 -5.06 -20.42
N TYR A 935 14.83 -3.85 -20.76
CA TYR A 935 15.72 -2.75 -21.15
C TYR A 935 16.71 -2.37 -20.04
N ASN A 936 16.24 -2.22 -18.80
CA ASN A 936 17.10 -1.96 -17.64
C ASN A 936 18.11 -3.10 -17.42
N LEU A 937 17.68 -4.36 -17.58
CA LEU A 937 18.55 -5.54 -17.45
C LEU A 937 19.66 -5.57 -18.51
N ILE A 938 19.40 -5.13 -19.74
CA ILE A 938 20.44 -4.98 -20.79
C ILE A 938 21.48 -3.96 -20.33
N ASN A 939 21.06 -2.79 -19.86
CA ASN A 939 21.96 -1.73 -19.40
C ASN A 939 22.80 -2.17 -18.20
N ILE A 940 22.19 -2.85 -17.24
CA ILE A 940 22.86 -3.39 -16.05
C ILE A 940 23.91 -4.41 -16.44
N ARG A 941 23.57 -5.39 -17.27
CA ARG A 941 24.52 -6.40 -17.76
C ARG A 941 25.66 -5.75 -18.53
N GLY A 942 25.37 -4.74 -19.35
CA GLY A 942 26.37 -3.93 -20.03
C GLY A 942 27.35 -3.30 -19.04
N LYS A 943 26.86 -2.63 -17.99
CA LYS A 943 27.70 -1.97 -16.98
C LYS A 943 28.48 -2.95 -16.10
N ILE A 944 27.92 -4.13 -15.80
CA ILE A 944 28.63 -5.22 -15.10
C ILE A 944 29.77 -5.76 -15.96
N ASN A 945 29.49 -6.12 -17.21
CA ASN A 945 30.47 -6.76 -18.09
C ASN A 945 31.56 -5.81 -18.57
N THR A 946 31.33 -4.49 -18.51
CA THR A 946 32.31 -3.46 -18.89
C THR A 946 32.93 -2.78 -17.68
N THR A 947 32.18 -1.92 -16.99
CA THR A 947 32.67 -1.06 -15.90
C THR A 947 33.05 -1.83 -14.64
N LEU A 948 32.18 -2.71 -14.13
CA LEU A 948 32.49 -3.49 -12.92
C LEU A 948 33.69 -4.39 -13.16
N ARG A 949 33.65 -5.12 -14.28
CA ARG A 949 34.74 -5.99 -14.72
C ARG A 949 36.05 -5.22 -14.76
N MET A 950 36.13 -4.13 -15.53
CA MET A 950 37.34 -3.31 -15.64
C MET A 950 37.87 -2.88 -14.28
N ARG A 951 37.03 -2.30 -13.41
CA ARG A 951 37.45 -1.80 -12.09
C ARG A 951 37.94 -2.89 -11.15
N VAL A 952 37.30 -4.06 -11.14
CA VAL A 952 37.75 -5.19 -10.33
C VAL A 952 39.10 -5.71 -10.82
N PHE A 953 39.27 -5.86 -12.15
CA PHE A 953 40.54 -6.30 -12.72
C PHE A 953 41.67 -5.29 -12.51
N ASP A 954 41.37 -3.99 -12.58
CA ASP A 954 42.33 -2.93 -12.30
C ASP A 954 42.74 -2.93 -10.82
N ALA A 955 41.81 -3.11 -9.88
CA ALA A 955 42.15 -3.23 -8.45
C ALA A 955 43.08 -4.44 -8.18
N ILE A 956 42.79 -5.61 -8.78
CA ILE A 956 43.64 -6.80 -8.66
C ILE A 956 45.02 -6.55 -9.31
N LYS A 957 45.06 -5.85 -10.44
CA LYS A 957 46.30 -5.49 -11.13
C LYS A 957 47.14 -4.51 -10.32
N SER A 958 46.52 -3.52 -9.68
CA SER A 958 47.19 -2.56 -8.79
C SER A 958 47.80 -3.27 -7.58
N LEU A 959 47.10 -4.24 -6.98
CA LEU A 959 47.67 -5.08 -5.93
C LEU A 959 48.89 -5.87 -6.45
N GLN A 960 48.77 -6.49 -7.63
CA GLN A 960 49.86 -7.23 -8.24
C GLN A 960 51.09 -6.33 -8.47
N GLN A 961 50.90 -5.14 -9.06
CA GLN A 961 51.97 -4.18 -9.32
C GLN A 961 52.61 -3.68 -8.01
N GLY A 962 51.81 -3.31 -7.01
CA GLY A 962 52.31 -2.85 -5.71
C GLY A 962 53.20 -3.86 -5.01
N ILE A 963 52.95 -5.17 -5.18
CA ILE A 963 53.83 -6.22 -4.65
C ILE A 963 55.10 -6.40 -5.49
N HIS A 964 55.03 -6.29 -6.83
CA HIS A 964 56.22 -6.42 -7.71
C HIS A 964 57.18 -5.23 -7.62
N GLU A 965 56.68 -4.04 -7.28
CA GLU A 965 57.52 -2.88 -7.00
C GLU A 965 58.40 -3.08 -5.77
N ILE A 966 57.90 -3.84 -4.79
CA ILE A 966 58.57 -4.15 -3.52
C ILE A 966 59.48 -5.39 -3.67
N ILE A 967 58.95 -6.47 -4.24
CA ILE A 967 59.65 -7.75 -4.40
C ILE A 967 59.93 -8.00 -5.88
N LYS A 968 61.19 -7.78 -6.28
CA LYS A 968 61.67 -7.99 -7.67
C LYS A 968 62.09 -9.43 -7.96
N ASP A 969 62.14 -10.30 -6.94
CA ASP A 969 62.49 -11.71 -7.09
C ASP A 969 61.26 -12.51 -7.54
N GLU A 970 61.25 -12.93 -8.81
CA GLU A 970 60.17 -13.69 -9.43
C GLU A 970 59.95 -15.06 -8.79
N THR A 971 60.95 -15.63 -8.12
CA THR A 971 60.81 -16.93 -7.45
C THR A 971 60.00 -16.85 -6.16
N VAL A 972 60.06 -15.70 -5.48
CA VAL A 972 59.31 -15.43 -4.23
C VAL A 972 57.86 -15.02 -4.53
N THR A 973 57.61 -14.34 -5.65
CA THR A 973 56.27 -13.90 -6.05
C THR A 973 55.50 -14.93 -6.89
N HIS A 974 56.13 -16.05 -7.26
CA HIS A 974 55.52 -17.08 -8.13
C HIS A 974 54.17 -17.59 -7.61
N GLU A 975 54.09 -17.99 -6.33
CA GLU A 975 52.84 -18.52 -5.76
C GLU A 975 51.75 -17.44 -5.65
N PHE A 976 52.15 -16.21 -5.33
CA PHE A 976 51.25 -15.05 -5.32
C PHE A 976 50.70 -14.74 -6.72
N ASN A 977 51.54 -14.80 -7.76
CA ASN A 977 51.11 -14.63 -9.14
C ASN A 977 50.15 -15.73 -9.60
N ASN A 978 50.38 -16.98 -9.19
CA ASN A 978 49.46 -18.08 -9.46
C ASN A 978 48.11 -17.88 -8.76
N ALA A 979 48.12 -17.44 -7.50
CA ALA A 979 46.91 -17.11 -6.76
C ALA A 979 46.13 -15.95 -7.41
N ILE A 980 46.82 -14.91 -7.91
CA ILE A 980 46.21 -13.82 -8.69
C ILE A 980 45.62 -14.35 -10.01
N GLY A 981 46.31 -15.27 -10.71
CA GLY A 981 45.81 -15.91 -11.93
C GLY A 981 44.51 -16.68 -11.70
N ARG A 982 44.50 -17.59 -10.70
CA ARG A 982 43.31 -18.36 -10.31
C ARG A 982 42.17 -17.46 -9.82
N CYS A 983 42.49 -16.42 -9.05
CA CYS A 983 41.51 -15.43 -8.62
C CYS A 983 40.88 -14.71 -9.82
N LYS A 984 41.67 -14.31 -10.83
CA LYS A 984 41.16 -13.65 -12.06
C LYS A 984 40.22 -14.55 -12.85
N GLU A 985 40.55 -15.83 -13.00
CA GLU A 985 39.69 -16.82 -13.66
C GLU A 985 38.38 -17.05 -12.90
N SER A 986 38.46 -17.32 -11.59
CA SER A 986 37.29 -17.46 -10.71
C SER A 986 36.43 -16.20 -10.68
N MET A 987 37.05 -15.02 -10.69
CA MET A 987 36.35 -13.73 -10.69
C MET A 987 35.59 -13.50 -12.01
N ASN A 988 36.15 -13.90 -13.15
CA ASN A 988 35.44 -13.82 -14.44
C ASN A 988 34.16 -14.67 -14.42
N VAL A 989 34.24 -15.92 -13.93
CA VAL A 989 33.08 -16.81 -13.79
C VAL A 989 32.05 -16.21 -12.84
N ASN A 990 32.48 -15.61 -11.74
CA ASN A 990 31.59 -14.96 -10.78
C ASN A 990 30.91 -13.70 -11.37
N ILE A 991 31.63 -12.89 -12.15
CA ILE A 991 31.05 -11.73 -12.86
C ILE A 991 30.02 -12.20 -13.90
N GLU A 992 30.30 -13.26 -14.65
CA GLU A 992 29.35 -13.85 -15.60
C GLU A 992 28.12 -14.42 -14.91
N THR A 993 28.31 -15.10 -13.77
CA THR A 993 27.23 -15.61 -12.92
C THR A 993 26.37 -14.46 -12.39
N ILE A 994 26.97 -13.36 -11.96
CA ILE A 994 26.23 -12.18 -11.52
C ILE A 994 25.47 -11.56 -12.69
N SER A 995 26.10 -11.47 -13.86
CA SER A 995 25.48 -10.95 -15.09
C SER A 995 24.26 -11.79 -15.51
N SER A 996 24.32 -13.11 -15.34
CA SER A 996 23.19 -14.02 -15.67
C SER A 996 22.00 -13.89 -14.72
N TRP A 997 22.20 -13.42 -13.48
CA TRP A 997 21.08 -13.15 -12.57
C TRP A 997 20.13 -12.09 -13.12
N PHE A 998 20.65 -11.13 -13.90
CA PHE A 998 19.91 -10.04 -14.54
C PHE A 998 19.31 -10.48 -15.89
N MET A 999 18.59 -11.60 -15.87
CA MET A 999 17.75 -12.09 -16.96
C MET A 999 16.35 -12.29 -16.40
N ARG A 1000 15.31 -12.13 -17.23
CA ARG A 1000 13.94 -12.49 -16.88
C ARG A 1000 13.77 -14.01 -16.90
N SER A 1001 12.95 -14.55 -15.99
CA SER A 1001 12.56 -15.96 -16.05
C SER A 1001 11.48 -16.12 -17.12
N GLU A 1002 11.89 -16.35 -18.36
CA GLU A 1002 10.95 -16.66 -19.45
C GLU A 1002 10.48 -18.11 -19.33
N GLN A 1003 9.17 -18.33 -19.21
CA GLN A 1003 8.57 -19.63 -19.47
C GLN A 1003 8.85 -19.98 -20.94
N SER A 1004 9.74 -20.93 -21.17
CA SER A 1004 10.31 -21.22 -22.50
C SER A 1004 9.26 -21.73 -23.48
N GLU A 1005 9.40 -21.39 -24.78
CA GLU A 1005 8.62 -22.00 -25.87
C GLU A 1005 8.68 -23.53 -25.78
N ILE A 1006 7.50 -24.13 -25.70
CA ILE A 1006 7.33 -25.58 -25.56
C ILE A 1006 7.82 -26.24 -26.85
N ALA A 1007 8.64 -27.29 -26.75
CA ALA A 1007 9.06 -28.06 -27.92
C ALA A 1007 7.85 -28.73 -28.61
N PRO A 1008 7.92 -29.01 -29.93
CA PRO A 1008 6.90 -29.79 -30.61
C PRO A 1008 6.65 -31.13 -29.90
N TYR A 1009 5.39 -31.48 -29.67
CA TYR A 1009 5.00 -32.59 -28.80
C TYR A 1009 4.10 -33.59 -29.53
N ASP A 1010 4.15 -34.85 -29.07
CA ASP A 1010 3.32 -35.92 -29.61
C ASP A 1010 1.92 -35.90 -28.99
N PHE A 1011 0.90 -36.32 -29.75
CA PHE A 1011 -0.48 -36.37 -29.27
C PHE A 1011 -0.65 -37.32 -28.06
N ASP A 1012 0.21 -38.32 -27.89
CA ASP A 1012 0.23 -39.16 -26.68
C ASP A 1012 0.59 -38.36 -25.41
N THR A 1013 1.48 -37.37 -25.55
CA THR A 1013 1.82 -36.46 -24.44
C THR A 1013 0.60 -35.64 -24.04
N LEU A 1014 -0.16 -35.18 -25.03
CA LEU A 1014 -1.41 -34.45 -24.84
C LEU A 1014 -2.45 -35.29 -24.10
N ILE A 1015 -2.66 -36.54 -24.51
CA ILE A 1015 -3.59 -37.46 -23.86
C ILE A 1015 -3.15 -37.74 -22.43
N GLU A 1016 -1.86 -38.00 -22.18
CA GLU A 1016 -1.36 -38.30 -20.85
C GLU A 1016 -1.50 -37.09 -19.91
N ILE A 1017 -1.29 -35.88 -20.41
CA ILE A 1017 -1.52 -34.63 -19.67
C ILE A 1017 -3.00 -34.49 -19.32
N SER A 1018 -3.88 -34.54 -20.32
CA SER A 1018 -5.33 -34.34 -20.11
C SER A 1018 -5.95 -35.45 -19.26
N ARG A 1019 -5.46 -36.69 -19.38
CA ARG A 1019 -5.89 -37.86 -18.59
C ARG A 1019 -5.56 -37.68 -17.11
N ARG A 1020 -4.35 -37.22 -16.80
CA ARG A 1020 -3.92 -36.92 -15.43
C ARG A 1020 -4.70 -35.75 -14.85
N ALA A 1021 -4.96 -34.71 -15.66
CA ALA A 1021 -5.73 -33.55 -15.22
C ALA A 1021 -7.20 -33.90 -14.90
N ALA A 1022 -7.84 -34.74 -15.72
CA ALA A 1022 -9.22 -35.19 -15.50
C ALA A 1022 -9.36 -36.35 -14.50
N ASP A 1023 -8.23 -36.98 -14.12
CA ASP A 1023 -8.16 -38.14 -13.24
C ASP A 1023 -9.08 -39.28 -13.72
N ILE A 1024 -8.85 -39.74 -14.96
CA ILE A 1024 -9.70 -40.75 -15.63
C ILE A 1024 -8.87 -41.77 -16.41
N THR A 1025 -9.45 -42.92 -16.76
CA THR A 1025 -8.78 -43.92 -17.60
C THR A 1025 -9.12 -43.69 -19.06
N VAL A 1026 -8.08 -43.51 -19.88
CA VAL A 1026 -8.21 -43.27 -21.32
C VAL A 1026 -7.43 -44.34 -22.07
N LYS A 1027 -8.05 -44.97 -23.06
CA LYS A 1027 -7.39 -45.80 -24.07
C LYS A 1027 -7.24 -45.00 -25.36
N SER A 1028 -6.05 -44.98 -25.94
CA SER A 1028 -5.77 -44.27 -27.18
C SER A 1028 -5.45 -45.24 -28.33
N PHE A 1029 -5.89 -44.89 -29.53
CA PHE A 1029 -5.51 -45.54 -30.78
C PHE A 1029 -5.18 -44.49 -31.85
N MET A 1030 -3.91 -44.40 -32.25
CA MET A 1030 -3.42 -43.37 -33.18
C MET A 1030 -2.45 -43.96 -34.20
N PRO A 1031 -2.87 -44.18 -35.46
CA PRO A 1031 -1.96 -44.54 -36.54
C PRO A 1031 -1.16 -43.29 -36.99
N VAL A 1032 0.04 -43.12 -36.44
CA VAL A 1032 1.10 -42.13 -36.81
C VAL A 1032 0.59 -40.69 -37.02
N VAL A 1033 0.84 -39.82 -36.04
CA VAL A 1033 0.43 -38.40 -36.05
C VAL A 1033 1.69 -37.51 -36.14
N PRO A 1034 1.68 -36.41 -36.92
CA PRO A 1034 2.75 -35.42 -36.89
C PRO A 1034 2.90 -34.79 -35.49
N LYS A 1035 4.10 -34.29 -35.18
CA LYS A 1035 4.30 -33.48 -33.98
C LYS A 1035 3.48 -32.20 -34.05
N LEU A 1036 2.84 -31.85 -32.94
CA LEU A 1036 2.08 -30.61 -32.82
C LEU A 1036 3.00 -29.47 -32.37
N LYS A 1037 2.76 -28.25 -32.87
CA LYS A 1037 3.52 -27.05 -32.49
C LYS A 1037 3.35 -26.79 -31.00
N GLY A 1038 4.42 -26.51 -30.25
CA GLY A 1038 4.34 -26.28 -28.80
C GLY A 1038 3.33 -25.22 -28.35
N ARG A 1039 3.11 -24.18 -29.17
CA ARG A 1039 2.08 -23.15 -28.93
C ARG A 1039 0.65 -23.70 -28.81
N THR A 1040 0.37 -24.86 -29.42
CA THR A 1040 -0.98 -25.45 -29.42
C THR A 1040 -1.25 -26.32 -28.21
N LEU A 1041 -0.25 -26.56 -27.34
CA LEU A 1041 -0.38 -27.48 -26.20
C LEU A 1041 -1.51 -27.08 -25.27
N SER A 1042 -1.55 -25.82 -24.82
CA SER A 1042 -2.59 -25.37 -23.88
C SER A 1042 -3.98 -25.53 -24.49
N SER A 1043 -4.17 -25.08 -25.72
CA SER A 1043 -5.46 -25.11 -26.41
C SER A 1043 -5.98 -26.53 -26.59
N PHE A 1044 -5.11 -27.46 -27.01
CA PHE A 1044 -5.50 -28.87 -27.13
C PHE A 1044 -5.74 -29.56 -25.78
N VAL A 1045 -4.96 -29.21 -24.73
CA VAL A 1045 -5.17 -29.75 -23.38
C VAL A 1045 -6.53 -29.30 -22.85
N ASP A 1046 -6.89 -28.04 -23.06
CA ASP A 1046 -8.17 -27.46 -22.65
C ASP A 1046 -9.35 -28.16 -23.37
N VAL A 1047 -9.22 -28.43 -24.68
CA VAL A 1047 -10.21 -29.18 -25.47
C VAL A 1047 -10.40 -30.61 -24.94
N LEU A 1048 -9.31 -31.38 -24.76
CA LEU A 1048 -9.39 -32.76 -24.27
C LEU A 1048 -9.85 -32.83 -22.80
N TYR A 1049 -9.38 -31.92 -21.95
CA TYR A 1049 -9.80 -31.86 -20.55
C TYR A 1049 -11.31 -31.65 -20.44
N MET A 1050 -11.88 -30.72 -21.21
CA MET A 1050 -13.31 -30.49 -21.21
C MET A 1050 -14.10 -31.71 -21.72
N MET A 1051 -13.56 -32.44 -22.68
CA MET A 1051 -14.17 -33.68 -23.17
C MET A 1051 -14.14 -34.77 -22.10
N PHE A 1052 -13.03 -34.91 -21.36
CA PHE A 1052 -12.91 -35.89 -20.28
C PHE A 1052 -13.74 -35.52 -19.06
N GLU A 1053 -13.82 -34.24 -18.71
CA GLU A 1053 -14.70 -33.74 -17.66
C GLU A 1053 -16.17 -33.97 -18.03
N ASN A 1054 -16.56 -33.73 -19.29
CA ASN A 1054 -17.90 -34.04 -19.77
C ASN A 1054 -18.19 -35.54 -19.69
N ALA A 1055 -17.27 -36.40 -20.14
CA ALA A 1055 -17.40 -37.85 -20.01
C ALA A 1055 -17.55 -38.29 -18.55
N LYS A 1056 -16.75 -37.71 -17.63
CA LYS A 1056 -16.83 -38.00 -16.19
C LYS A 1056 -18.13 -37.54 -15.55
N THR A 1057 -18.58 -36.32 -15.86
CA THR A 1057 -19.73 -35.68 -15.19
C THR A 1057 -21.07 -36.06 -15.79
N LYS A 1058 -21.12 -36.41 -17.08
CA LYS A 1058 -22.36 -36.68 -17.84
C LYS A 1058 -22.60 -38.16 -18.14
N SER A 1059 -21.63 -39.04 -17.91
CA SER A 1059 -21.80 -40.50 -18.11
C SER A 1059 -22.78 -41.15 -17.14
N LEU A 1060 -23.07 -40.52 -15.99
CA LEU A 1060 -23.88 -41.07 -14.89
C LEU A 1060 -23.33 -42.40 -14.32
N LEU A 1061 -22.06 -42.71 -14.58
CA LEU A 1061 -21.34 -43.87 -14.05
C LEU A 1061 -20.40 -43.43 -12.91
N LYS A 1062 -19.97 -44.37 -12.07
CA LYS A 1062 -18.90 -44.08 -11.10
C LYS A 1062 -17.59 -43.85 -11.85
N LYS A 1063 -16.69 -43.04 -11.28
CA LYS A 1063 -15.40 -42.67 -11.88
C LYS A 1063 -14.62 -43.86 -12.46
N ASP A 1064 -14.62 -45.00 -11.77
CA ASP A 1064 -13.86 -46.19 -12.16
C ASP A 1064 -14.53 -47.03 -13.27
N GLU A 1065 -15.77 -46.71 -13.62
CA GLU A 1065 -16.59 -47.37 -14.65
C GLU A 1065 -16.62 -46.57 -15.97
N VAL A 1066 -16.09 -45.34 -15.98
CA VAL A 1066 -16.00 -44.49 -17.18
C VAL A 1066 -14.75 -44.86 -17.98
N ASN A 1067 -14.96 -45.58 -19.07
CA ASN A 1067 -13.93 -45.91 -20.04
C ASN A 1067 -14.01 -44.92 -21.20
N ILE A 1068 -12.96 -44.14 -21.41
CA ILE A 1068 -12.84 -43.24 -22.56
C ILE A 1068 -11.90 -43.87 -23.59
N ASN A 1069 -12.34 -43.97 -24.84
CA ASN A 1069 -11.48 -44.29 -25.97
C ASN A 1069 -11.32 -43.06 -26.85
N ILE A 1070 -10.10 -42.79 -27.28
CA ILE A 1070 -9.76 -41.69 -28.19
C ILE A 1070 -9.08 -42.28 -29.42
N SER A 1071 -9.52 -41.85 -30.59
CA SER A 1071 -8.85 -42.13 -31.84
C SER A 1071 -8.66 -40.87 -32.67
N LEU A 1072 -7.52 -40.79 -33.34
CA LEU A 1072 -7.21 -39.73 -34.30
C LEU A 1072 -6.84 -40.39 -35.62
N LEU A 1073 -7.66 -40.21 -36.65
CA LEU A 1073 -7.51 -40.85 -37.95
C LEU A 1073 -7.25 -39.79 -39.02
N HIS A 1074 -6.20 -39.98 -39.82
CA HIS A 1074 -6.00 -39.19 -41.03
C HIS A 1074 -7.00 -39.62 -42.10
N LEU A 1075 -7.81 -38.68 -42.58
CA LEU A 1075 -8.76 -38.91 -43.67
C LEU A 1075 -8.09 -38.62 -45.03
N ASP A 1076 -7.39 -37.48 -45.16
CA ASP A 1076 -6.63 -37.03 -46.34
C ASP A 1076 -5.37 -36.23 -45.92
N ASN A 1077 -4.62 -35.62 -46.87
CA ASN A 1077 -3.37 -34.88 -46.61
C ASN A 1077 -3.49 -33.69 -45.63
N ASP A 1078 -4.68 -33.14 -45.41
CA ASP A 1078 -4.91 -32.02 -44.46
C ASP A 1078 -6.12 -32.26 -43.52
N ASN A 1079 -6.89 -33.34 -43.77
CA ASN A 1079 -8.12 -33.65 -43.04
C ASN A 1079 -7.86 -34.70 -41.94
N VAL A 1080 -8.21 -34.36 -40.69
CA VAL A 1080 -8.02 -35.25 -39.53
C VAL A 1080 -9.33 -35.43 -38.76
N GLU A 1081 -9.66 -36.67 -38.42
CA GLU A 1081 -10.82 -37.04 -37.61
C GLU A 1081 -10.40 -37.39 -36.18
N LEU A 1082 -10.83 -36.59 -35.20
CA LEU A 1082 -10.71 -36.89 -33.77
C LEU A 1082 -12.04 -37.47 -33.26
N THR A 1083 -12.02 -38.74 -32.87
CA THR A 1083 -13.19 -39.42 -32.28
C THR A 1083 -12.92 -39.74 -30.82
N ILE A 1084 -13.82 -39.33 -29.94
CA ILE A 1084 -13.80 -39.64 -28.50
C ILE A 1084 -15.10 -40.33 -28.14
N SER A 1085 -15.00 -41.55 -27.63
CA SER A 1085 -16.13 -42.33 -27.13
C SER A 1085 -15.99 -42.57 -25.63
N ASN A 1086 -17.07 -42.48 -24.86
CA ASN A 1086 -17.07 -42.86 -23.45
C ASN A 1086 -18.24 -43.79 -23.10
N SER A 1087 -18.03 -44.66 -22.12
CA SER A 1087 -19.13 -45.42 -21.52
C SER A 1087 -20.09 -44.50 -20.77
N CYS A 1088 -21.37 -44.81 -20.84
CA CYS A 1088 -22.45 -44.12 -20.14
C CYS A 1088 -23.48 -45.12 -19.61
N LYS A 1089 -24.33 -44.68 -18.68
CA LYS A 1089 -25.43 -45.50 -18.17
C LYS A 1089 -26.38 -45.90 -19.29
N GLU A 1090 -26.89 -47.13 -19.24
CA GLU A 1090 -27.75 -47.70 -20.28
C GLU A 1090 -28.99 -46.82 -20.57
N ILE A 1091 -29.20 -46.50 -21.84
CA ILE A 1091 -30.29 -45.66 -22.34
C ILE A 1091 -31.39 -46.52 -22.96
N SER A 1092 -32.64 -46.15 -22.70
CA SER A 1092 -33.82 -46.86 -23.17
C SER A 1092 -34.08 -46.70 -24.68
N ASP A 1093 -33.85 -45.50 -25.22
CA ASP A 1093 -34.11 -45.15 -26.62
C ASP A 1093 -33.01 -44.23 -27.19
N ILE A 1094 -32.23 -44.76 -28.14
CA ILE A 1094 -31.10 -44.06 -28.77
C ILE A 1094 -31.59 -42.94 -29.70
N GLU A 1095 -32.72 -43.13 -30.39
CA GLU A 1095 -33.22 -42.14 -31.35
C GLU A 1095 -33.74 -40.93 -30.60
N GLN A 1096 -34.51 -41.14 -29.53
CA GLN A 1096 -35.05 -40.05 -28.72
C GLN A 1096 -33.95 -39.23 -28.04
N GLU A 1097 -32.92 -39.87 -27.47
CA GLU A 1097 -31.81 -39.14 -26.86
C GLU A 1097 -30.91 -38.44 -27.88
N ASN A 1098 -30.77 -38.98 -29.09
CA ASN A 1098 -30.05 -38.28 -30.17
C ASN A 1098 -30.81 -37.08 -30.72
N ILE A 1099 -32.16 -37.07 -30.65
CA ILE A 1099 -32.99 -35.90 -30.97
C ILE A 1099 -32.80 -34.81 -29.90
N ASN A 1100 -32.71 -35.19 -28.62
CA ASN A 1100 -32.42 -34.22 -27.54
C ASN A 1100 -31.06 -33.51 -27.73
N LEU A 1101 -30.13 -34.13 -28.45
CA LEU A 1101 -28.83 -33.54 -28.76
C LEU A 1101 -28.84 -32.54 -29.94
N ASP A 1102 -29.94 -32.45 -30.70
CA ASP A 1102 -30.04 -31.54 -31.86
C ASP A 1102 -29.93 -30.07 -31.46
N GLU A 1103 -30.45 -29.68 -30.30
CA GLU A 1103 -30.31 -28.31 -29.79
C GLU A 1103 -28.83 -27.91 -29.63
N TYR A 1104 -28.00 -28.84 -29.16
CA TYR A 1104 -26.56 -28.62 -28.98
C TYR A 1104 -25.82 -28.61 -30.33
N ARG A 1105 -26.24 -29.44 -31.29
CA ARG A 1105 -25.71 -29.41 -32.67
C ARG A 1105 -26.01 -28.07 -33.34
N GLN A 1106 -27.23 -27.57 -33.19
CA GLN A 1106 -27.66 -26.28 -33.75
C GLN A 1106 -26.93 -25.11 -33.09
N LYS A 1107 -26.77 -25.11 -31.75
CA LYS A 1107 -25.99 -24.08 -31.02
C LYS A 1107 -24.52 -24.04 -31.45
N TYR A 1108 -23.93 -25.21 -31.69
CA TYR A 1108 -22.55 -25.32 -32.19
C TYR A 1108 -22.42 -24.73 -33.61
N LEU A 1109 -23.33 -25.10 -34.52
CA LEU A 1109 -23.35 -24.61 -35.90
C LEU A 1109 -23.65 -23.11 -35.99
N SER A 1110 -24.58 -22.60 -35.17
CA SER A 1110 -24.90 -21.17 -35.14
C SER A 1110 -23.70 -20.32 -34.69
N TYR A 1111 -22.88 -20.84 -33.77
CA TYR A 1111 -21.67 -20.15 -33.31
C TYR A 1111 -20.61 -20.07 -34.43
N ILE A 1112 -20.36 -21.19 -35.12
CA ILE A 1112 -19.41 -21.24 -36.25
C ILE A 1112 -19.83 -20.29 -37.38
N ASN A 1113 -21.13 -20.18 -37.65
CA ASN A 1113 -21.64 -19.40 -38.78
C ASN A 1113 -21.82 -17.89 -38.50
N TYR A 1114 -22.03 -17.45 -37.25
CA TYR A 1114 -22.40 -16.05 -36.95
C TYR A 1114 -21.51 -15.29 -35.96
N LEU A 1115 -20.47 -15.89 -35.36
CA LEU A 1115 -19.44 -15.23 -34.52
C LEU A 1115 -19.92 -14.22 -33.44
N THR A 1116 -21.21 -14.19 -33.04
CA THR A 1116 -21.78 -13.09 -32.23
C THR A 1116 -22.68 -13.49 -31.05
N PHE A 1117 -22.69 -14.74 -30.59
CA PHE A 1117 -23.45 -15.10 -29.38
C PHE A 1117 -22.67 -15.96 -28.39
N ALA A 1118 -22.45 -15.40 -27.18
CA ALA A 1118 -22.93 -15.93 -25.89
C ALA A 1118 -22.03 -15.50 -24.71
N GLN A 1119 -22.31 -14.32 -24.13
CA GLN A 1119 -22.15 -14.10 -22.69
C GLN A 1119 -23.42 -14.63 -22.02
N GLY A 1120 -23.33 -15.78 -21.38
CA GLY A 1120 -24.43 -16.40 -20.63
C GLY A 1120 -23.91 -17.59 -19.84
N GLU A 1121 -23.99 -17.49 -18.51
CA GLU A 1121 -23.51 -18.50 -17.57
C GLU A 1121 -24.40 -19.75 -17.59
N GLY A 1122 -23.77 -20.92 -17.75
CA GLY A 1122 -24.40 -22.23 -17.57
C GLY A 1122 -24.56 -23.06 -18.85
N ASN A 1123 -23.86 -24.21 -18.91
CA ASN A 1123 -23.97 -25.28 -19.93
C ASN A 1123 -23.44 -24.98 -21.36
N THR A 1124 -22.17 -24.58 -21.52
CA THR A 1124 -21.60 -24.22 -22.84
C THR A 1124 -20.27 -24.91 -23.20
N GLY A 1125 -20.02 -26.12 -22.69
CA GLY A 1125 -18.77 -26.86 -22.97
C GLY A 1125 -18.44 -26.97 -24.47
N LEU A 1126 -19.42 -27.27 -25.32
CA LEU A 1126 -19.20 -27.41 -26.76
C LEU A 1126 -18.92 -26.07 -27.47
N ILE A 1127 -19.51 -24.96 -27.04
CA ILE A 1127 -19.26 -23.62 -27.62
C ILE A 1127 -17.84 -23.14 -27.28
N LYS A 1128 -17.36 -23.44 -26.06
CA LYS A 1128 -15.96 -23.17 -25.68
C LYS A 1128 -14.96 -23.98 -26.52
N ILE A 1129 -15.28 -25.25 -26.80
CA ILE A 1129 -14.48 -26.08 -27.73
C ILE A 1129 -14.45 -25.42 -29.12
N ALA A 1130 -15.60 -25.01 -29.66
CA ALA A 1130 -15.66 -24.33 -30.96
C ALA A 1130 -14.83 -23.03 -30.98
N LYS A 1131 -14.86 -22.25 -29.90
CA LYS A 1131 -14.04 -21.02 -29.76
C LYS A 1131 -12.55 -21.34 -29.79
N ILE A 1132 -12.09 -22.31 -29.00
CA ILE A 1132 -10.67 -22.67 -28.94
C ILE A 1132 -10.20 -23.22 -30.30
N LEU A 1133 -11.01 -24.08 -30.93
CA LEU A 1133 -10.68 -24.65 -32.23
C LEU A 1133 -10.64 -23.58 -33.34
N ASN A 1134 -11.58 -22.62 -33.39
CA ASN A 1134 -11.62 -21.59 -34.44
C ASN A 1134 -10.75 -20.35 -34.17
N GLN A 1135 -10.67 -19.85 -32.93
CA GLN A 1135 -9.97 -18.60 -32.61
C GLN A 1135 -8.54 -18.82 -32.13
N ASP A 1136 -8.31 -19.84 -31.30
CA ASP A 1136 -6.99 -20.06 -30.70
C ASP A 1136 -6.11 -20.97 -31.57
N LEU A 1137 -6.72 -21.96 -32.23
CA LEU A 1137 -6.02 -22.92 -33.11
C LEU A 1137 -6.18 -22.62 -34.61
N ASP A 1138 -7.11 -21.72 -34.98
CA ASP A 1138 -7.43 -21.36 -36.37
C ASP A 1138 -7.74 -22.60 -37.26
N LEU A 1139 -8.39 -23.60 -36.66
CA LEU A 1139 -8.78 -24.86 -37.30
C LEU A 1139 -10.22 -24.83 -37.77
N ASN A 1140 -10.44 -24.87 -39.08
CA ASN A 1140 -11.75 -25.14 -39.66
C ASN A 1140 -12.18 -26.56 -39.33
N HIS A 1141 -13.40 -26.74 -38.81
CA HIS A 1141 -13.86 -28.05 -38.34
C HIS A 1141 -15.39 -28.22 -38.37
N THR A 1142 -15.83 -29.47 -38.45
CA THR A 1142 -17.22 -29.89 -38.20
C THR A 1142 -17.28 -30.87 -37.05
N MET A 1143 -18.35 -30.81 -36.25
CA MET A 1143 -18.56 -31.70 -35.11
C MET A 1143 -19.82 -32.55 -35.30
N LYS A 1144 -19.72 -33.85 -35.01
CA LYS A 1144 -20.84 -34.78 -34.79
C LYS A 1144 -20.84 -35.24 -33.34
N ILE A 1145 -22.01 -35.36 -32.74
CA ILE A 1145 -22.18 -35.79 -31.34
C ILE A 1145 -23.42 -36.68 -31.25
N GLY A 1146 -23.34 -37.79 -30.52
CA GLY A 1146 -24.48 -38.69 -30.35
C GLY A 1146 -24.18 -39.99 -29.60
N TYR A 1147 -25.24 -40.72 -29.26
CA TYR A 1147 -25.17 -42.08 -28.74
C TYR A 1147 -25.03 -43.08 -29.89
N THR A 1148 -24.01 -43.95 -29.83
CA THR A 1148 -23.72 -44.98 -30.83
C THR A 1148 -24.22 -46.37 -30.43
N SER A 1149 -24.39 -46.61 -29.13
CA SER A 1149 -25.06 -47.78 -28.55
C SER A 1149 -25.81 -47.35 -27.28
N LYS A 1150 -26.53 -48.30 -26.64
CA LYS A 1150 -27.26 -48.02 -25.40
C LYS A 1150 -26.36 -47.55 -24.26
N ASP A 1151 -25.07 -47.83 -24.32
CA ASP A 1151 -24.07 -47.62 -23.26
C ASP A 1151 -22.84 -46.82 -23.75
N THR A 1152 -22.85 -46.29 -24.98
CA THR A 1152 -21.71 -45.56 -25.56
C THR A 1152 -22.15 -44.22 -26.15
N PHE A 1153 -21.46 -43.16 -25.73
CA PHE A 1153 -21.57 -41.81 -26.26
C PHE A 1153 -20.32 -41.44 -27.06
N GLU A 1154 -20.49 -40.76 -28.20
CA GLU A 1154 -19.40 -40.38 -29.09
C GLU A 1154 -19.47 -38.90 -29.49
N ILE A 1155 -18.29 -38.25 -29.49
CA ILE A 1155 -18.06 -36.94 -30.11
C ILE A 1155 -16.97 -37.10 -31.18
N LYS A 1156 -17.24 -36.58 -32.37
CA LYS A 1156 -16.37 -36.69 -33.54
C LYS A 1156 -16.13 -35.31 -34.15
N PHE A 1157 -14.88 -34.90 -34.26
CA PHE A 1157 -14.45 -33.68 -34.95
C PHE A 1157 -13.74 -34.04 -36.25
N THR A 1158 -14.13 -33.38 -37.34
CA THR A 1158 -13.41 -33.43 -38.61
C THR A 1158 -12.76 -32.07 -38.82
N PHE A 1159 -11.43 -32.02 -38.78
CA PHE A 1159 -10.61 -30.84 -39.04
C PHE A 1159 -10.24 -30.79 -40.52
N TYR A 1160 -10.29 -29.62 -41.16
CA TYR A 1160 -10.01 -29.45 -42.59
C TYR A 1160 -8.64 -28.84 -42.93
N ASP A 1161 -7.99 -28.18 -41.95
CA ASP A 1161 -6.70 -27.49 -42.12
C ASP A 1161 -5.71 -27.90 -41.02
N PHE A 1162 -5.59 -29.20 -40.72
CA PHE A 1162 -4.81 -29.67 -39.56
C PHE A 1162 -3.32 -29.36 -39.67
N SER A 1163 -2.80 -29.11 -40.89
CA SER A 1163 -1.43 -28.67 -41.15
C SER A 1163 -1.04 -27.36 -40.43
N LYS A 1164 -2.01 -26.50 -40.07
CA LYS A 1164 -1.75 -25.25 -39.33
C LYS A 1164 -1.18 -25.49 -37.92
N VAL A 1165 -1.56 -26.62 -37.31
CA VAL A 1165 -1.19 -26.97 -35.93
C VAL A 1165 -0.08 -28.03 -35.85
N THR A 1166 0.27 -28.65 -36.97
CA THR A 1166 1.39 -29.60 -37.06
C THR A 1166 2.71 -28.91 -37.43
N ASP A 1167 3.81 -29.48 -36.97
CA ASP A 1167 5.17 -29.04 -37.28
C ASP A 1167 5.73 -29.88 -38.43
N ASN A 1168 5.76 -29.30 -39.64
CA ASN A 1168 6.24 -29.98 -40.85
C ASN A 1168 7.77 -29.89 -40.94
N ALA A 1169 8.48 -30.74 -40.19
CA ALA A 1169 9.92 -30.92 -40.31
C ALA A 1169 10.32 -32.04 -41.30
N TYR A 1170 9.43 -32.46 -42.21
CA TYR A 1170 9.73 -33.47 -43.24
C TYR A 1170 9.24 -33.03 -44.62
N ILE A 1171 9.89 -32.02 -45.21
CA ILE A 1171 10.06 -31.88 -46.67
C ILE A 1171 11.45 -31.27 -46.91
N ASP A 1172 12.49 -32.09 -46.80
CA ASP A 1172 13.54 -32.23 -47.83
C ASP A 1172 14.48 -33.38 -47.43
N CYS A 1173 14.55 -34.38 -48.32
CA CYS A 1173 15.24 -35.69 -48.28
C CYS A 1173 14.46 -36.87 -47.66
#